data_AF-A0A9P7UKR1-F1
#
_entry.id   AF-A0A9P7UKR1-F1
#
_cell.length_a   1.000
_cell.length_b   1.000
_cell.length_c   1.000
_cell.angle_alpha   90.00
_cell.angle_beta   90.00
_cell.angle_gamma   90.00
#
_symmetry.space_group_name_H-M   'P 1'
#
loop_
_entity.id
_entity.type
_entity.pdbx_description
1 polymer ?
#
loop_
_entity_poly.entity_id
_entity_poly.type
_entity_poly.pdbx_seq_one_letter_code
_entity_poly.pdbx_strand_id
1 'polypeptide(L)'
;MMVRQSWCRTLTLLLVPLFFASSTHALQETSVGIIDWHKPLIGSPSLSSPATSPRFHRVQGKNSRSVIISATEPNVVAALDAVNGSVAWRHVFQEEDRIVSVHQYGWITATLSSPGGSNLRVFSVLDGDLLFEKQFHTLQSGLLTEPPHLGSNIAFGNDTMGIGTPDLFVLTNGRSVTRFVGRDLKWKWESEDQTSLVIYTQILLTPQAIYAIGLSKSIASYTLSVTSLSPDTGEVISSALVPSSIGNVDDVLYMHSTTGDPFVTWLESNQIRSHKLTPDLKAKPTSHRGGTYFRISDVGLASHGLFMATKLDGDNRAMKIALDEVQVAWDFERSAPSEKQSASKYTGGFDKEGRPYIGRLYWSYYLGLSSVELFAPHLGDGKGLIAGYALRFDTNQHGTIEHITMDAANPNPYHVLGRLVITTSAGTVQLWQQDQLQWSRDEGLADIVATEFVELPERVLAATEGSEGFVERLKRQSVQLKNLPNYMIHFIKRFATGSYESATSSAVPSSPQSGVASLHRDTFGFRQVIVMATSRGKIFGIDSSNGQVLWSKLLALGAKQAEEGARVKPVKMFVVKAVGDLEENTNAGPGEPEVAVVAQRGGSGSTSEEEIVVYHFHALTGENVKPALRKPGPLRGIKVASSASVTDAYVLQSANGKVVVVLDRELKVHLYPDTPTSKSIFHASISALSVPLRVRDDTTAKHRLVGHQFVQSVEGASVAVAVPTWTLSLPDGEDIQSIIPPSARGVPVASLGKVLGNRTTLYKYLNERLVVVLTAPHSASAASFSPTSKNAARCGVYLVDGVKGTVVYHASVPTIGGGSCDVKAVLTENWLVYHYYDEDYQPSGQTKGYRIISVELYEGGKVDDKTGSSDMTSYKEEMVDVTPYERSFVYLHGVTAIATTKTKFGITTKDIIVANDNDKIQNLNHRVLDPRRPNRKPTTEEMEEFLIQYDPVILDDPRQTLSHNYQISRVQKIVTAPSLLESTSLVFTYGLDLFLTRVSPSKTFDVLSEGFNKPQLVLTVAALGVAILFTKPAVNRKRLREKWYS
;
A
#
# COMPACT_ATOMS: atom_id res chain seq x y z
N MET A 1 -70.53 -33.19 -8.26
CA MET A 1 -69.77 -33.12 -7.00
C MET A 1 -68.35 -33.69 -7.09
N MET A 2 -68.05 -34.62 -8.02
CA MET A 2 -66.70 -35.21 -8.21
C MET A 2 -65.66 -34.33 -8.95
N VAL A 3 -66.06 -33.33 -9.75
CA VAL A 3 -65.10 -32.48 -10.51
C VAL A 3 -64.42 -31.41 -9.64
N ARG A 4 -65.04 -31.00 -8.52
CA ARG A 4 -64.46 -29.99 -7.59
C ARG A 4 -63.39 -30.56 -6.65
N GLN A 5 -63.43 -31.86 -6.35
CA GLN A 5 -62.43 -32.51 -5.47
C GLN A 5 -61.13 -32.85 -6.21
N SER A 6 -61.20 -33.13 -7.51
CA SER A 6 -60.01 -33.43 -8.33
C SER A 6 -59.12 -32.19 -8.51
N TRP A 7 -59.71 -31.01 -8.72
CA TRP A 7 -58.96 -29.77 -8.92
C TRP A 7 -58.31 -29.26 -7.63
N CYS A 8 -58.94 -29.49 -6.47
CA CYS A 8 -58.38 -29.07 -5.19
C CYS A 8 -57.20 -29.97 -4.77
N ARG A 9 -57.22 -31.26 -5.13
CA ARG A 9 -56.11 -32.21 -4.89
C ARG A 9 -54.93 -32.04 -5.84
N THR A 10 -55.16 -31.69 -7.11
CA THR A 10 -54.05 -31.41 -8.04
C THR A 10 -53.38 -30.06 -7.77
N LEU A 11 -54.13 -29.04 -7.32
CA LEU A 11 -53.56 -27.75 -6.93
C LEU A 11 -52.75 -27.84 -5.64
N THR A 12 -53.18 -28.67 -4.68
CA THR A 12 -52.41 -28.90 -3.43
C THR A 12 -51.16 -29.75 -3.66
N LEU A 13 -51.18 -30.75 -4.55
CA LEU A 13 -49.98 -31.52 -4.91
C LEU A 13 -48.92 -30.73 -5.70
N LEU A 14 -49.31 -29.68 -6.44
CA LEU A 14 -48.38 -28.77 -7.13
C LEU A 14 -47.80 -27.67 -6.23
N LEU A 15 -48.43 -27.35 -5.10
CA LEU A 15 -47.99 -26.30 -4.17
C LEU A 15 -47.05 -26.80 -3.05
N VAL A 16 -47.04 -28.10 -2.76
CA VAL A 16 -46.18 -28.71 -1.73
C VAL A 16 -44.67 -28.65 -2.06
N PRO A 17 -44.19 -28.84 -3.31
CA PRO A 17 -42.75 -28.69 -3.60
C PRO A 17 -42.26 -27.23 -3.55
N LEU A 18 -43.16 -26.24 -3.56
CA LEU A 18 -42.83 -24.82 -3.41
C LEU A 18 -42.60 -24.40 -1.95
N PHE A 19 -43.09 -25.17 -0.97
CA PHE A 19 -42.90 -24.89 0.46
C PHE A 19 -41.64 -25.56 1.05
N PHE A 20 -41.04 -26.54 0.37
CA PHE A 20 -39.80 -27.22 0.79
C PHE A 20 -38.52 -26.69 0.12
N ALA A 21 -38.62 -25.67 -0.74
CA ALA A 21 -37.46 -24.91 -1.19
C ALA A 21 -37.03 -23.93 -0.09
N SER A 22 -36.52 -24.46 1.02
CA SER A 22 -35.74 -23.69 1.98
C SER A 22 -34.53 -23.11 1.25
N SER A 23 -34.60 -21.82 0.94
CA SER A 23 -33.46 -21.04 0.48
C SER A 23 -32.42 -21.01 1.60
N THR A 24 -31.38 -21.82 1.44
CA THR A 24 -30.17 -21.73 2.25
C THR A 24 -29.54 -20.37 2.01
N HIS A 25 -29.71 -19.45 2.96
CA HIS A 25 -29.08 -18.14 2.93
C HIS A 25 -27.62 -18.27 3.39
N ALA A 26 -26.72 -18.49 2.42
CA ALA A 26 -25.29 -18.20 2.54
C ALA A 26 -25.01 -16.78 2.03
N LEU A 27 -23.79 -16.26 2.25
CA LEU A 27 -23.29 -15.09 1.51
C LEU A 27 -23.56 -15.31 0.01
N GLN A 28 -24.22 -14.36 -0.67
CA GLN A 28 -24.54 -14.50 -2.09
C GLN A 28 -23.24 -14.47 -2.90
N GLU A 29 -22.83 -15.62 -3.45
CA GLU A 29 -21.74 -15.75 -4.44
C GLU A 29 -21.91 -14.73 -5.58
N THR A 30 -23.16 -14.40 -5.91
CA THR A 30 -23.53 -13.42 -6.94
C THR A 30 -23.04 -12.00 -6.68
N SER A 31 -22.57 -11.65 -5.48
CA SER A 31 -22.07 -10.30 -5.15
C SER A 31 -20.55 -10.16 -5.28
N VAL A 32 -19.81 -11.28 -5.36
CA VAL A 32 -18.34 -11.28 -5.47
C VAL A 32 -17.92 -10.68 -6.81
N GLY A 33 -17.00 -9.72 -6.76
CA GLY A 33 -16.51 -8.96 -7.92
C GLY A 33 -17.49 -7.89 -8.43
N ILE A 34 -18.62 -7.66 -7.73
CA ILE A 34 -19.60 -6.61 -8.08
C ILE A 34 -19.53 -5.44 -7.11
N ILE A 35 -19.48 -5.75 -5.80
CA ILE A 35 -19.41 -4.73 -4.74
C ILE A 35 -17.97 -4.46 -4.30
N ASP A 36 -17.05 -5.33 -4.69
CA ASP A 36 -15.69 -5.38 -4.22
C ASP A 36 -14.69 -5.58 -5.37
N TRP A 37 -13.44 -5.16 -5.12
CA TRP A 37 -12.32 -5.38 -6.02
C TRP A 37 -11.02 -5.48 -5.23
N HIS A 38 -10.06 -6.23 -5.78
CA HIS A 38 -8.73 -6.43 -5.22
C HIS A 38 -7.68 -6.14 -6.30
N LYS A 39 -6.66 -5.35 -5.95
CA LYS A 39 -5.54 -5.04 -6.82
C LYS A 39 -4.23 -5.48 -6.15
N PRO A 40 -3.67 -6.65 -6.53
CA PRO A 40 -2.42 -7.12 -5.99
C PRO A 40 -1.23 -6.33 -6.58
N LEU A 41 -0.36 -5.84 -5.70
CA LEU A 41 0.88 -5.14 -6.05
C LEU A 41 2.10 -5.91 -5.53
N ILE A 42 3.27 -5.64 -6.09
CA ILE A 42 4.53 -6.20 -5.59
C ILE A 42 5.35 -5.12 -4.88
N GLY A 43 5.00 -3.85 -5.10
CA GLY A 43 5.71 -2.70 -4.57
C GLY A 43 6.87 -2.25 -5.45
N SER A 44 7.44 -1.10 -5.11
CA SER A 44 8.50 -0.49 -5.92
C SER A 44 9.74 -1.40 -5.95
N PRO A 45 10.30 -1.72 -7.15
CA PRO A 45 11.47 -2.56 -7.25
C PRO A 45 12.68 -2.03 -6.48
N SER A 46 13.46 -2.93 -5.86
CA SER A 46 14.67 -2.54 -5.14
C SER A 46 15.84 -2.38 -6.12
N LEU A 47 16.22 -1.12 -6.35
CA LEU A 47 17.27 -0.75 -7.31
C LEU A 47 18.66 -0.57 -6.68
N SER A 48 18.84 -0.98 -5.43
CA SER A 48 20.09 -0.78 -4.67
C SER A 48 21.25 -1.64 -5.19
N SER A 49 20.95 -2.77 -5.84
CA SER A 49 21.92 -3.69 -6.42
C SER A 49 21.36 -4.33 -7.68
N PRO A 50 22.21 -4.67 -8.69
CA PRO A 50 21.80 -5.55 -9.77
C PRO A 50 21.21 -6.88 -9.28
N ALA A 51 21.65 -7.38 -8.13
CA ALA A 51 21.18 -8.62 -7.50
C ALA A 51 19.70 -8.61 -7.09
N THR A 52 19.10 -7.43 -6.91
CA THR A 52 17.70 -7.26 -6.51
C THR A 52 16.85 -6.58 -7.57
N SER A 53 17.48 -5.90 -8.53
CA SER A 53 16.78 -5.16 -9.58
C SER A 53 15.99 -6.09 -10.51
N PRO A 54 14.93 -5.58 -11.16
CA PRO A 54 14.14 -6.38 -12.09
C PRO A 54 15.00 -6.97 -13.21
N ARG A 55 14.82 -8.25 -13.53
CA ARG A 55 15.48 -8.88 -14.68
C ARG A 55 14.53 -9.77 -15.46
N PHE A 56 14.68 -9.75 -16.78
CA PHE A 56 14.06 -10.75 -17.63
C PHE A 56 14.67 -12.12 -17.37
N HIS A 57 13.80 -13.13 -17.25
CA HIS A 57 14.21 -14.52 -17.23
C HIS A 57 13.32 -15.33 -18.16
N ARG A 58 13.93 -16.18 -18.99
CA ARG A 58 13.23 -16.99 -19.99
C ARG A 58 13.42 -18.47 -19.67
N VAL A 59 12.31 -19.17 -19.50
CA VAL A 59 12.32 -20.62 -19.31
C VAL A 59 12.10 -21.28 -20.66
N GLN A 60 13.08 -22.07 -21.10
CA GLN A 60 13.02 -22.82 -22.35
C GLN A 60 12.12 -24.05 -22.20
N GLY A 61 11.29 -24.32 -23.21
CA GLY A 61 10.33 -25.43 -23.24
C GLY A 61 9.58 -25.47 -24.58
N LYS A 62 8.56 -26.34 -24.73
CA LYS A 62 7.75 -26.41 -25.97
C LYS A 62 7.17 -25.06 -26.37
N ASN A 63 6.75 -24.25 -25.39
CA ASN A 63 6.41 -22.84 -25.53
C ASN A 63 7.30 -22.05 -24.56
N SER A 64 8.33 -21.37 -25.07
CA SER A 64 9.19 -20.51 -24.24
C SER A 64 8.36 -19.41 -23.57
N ARG A 65 8.41 -19.32 -22.24
CA ARG A 65 7.74 -18.27 -21.46
C ARG A 65 8.78 -17.34 -20.83
N SER A 66 8.43 -16.06 -20.76
CA SER A 66 9.32 -15.02 -20.23
C SER A 66 8.61 -14.34 -19.06
N VAL A 67 9.33 -14.22 -17.95
CA VAL A 67 8.87 -13.51 -16.76
C VAL A 67 9.88 -12.45 -16.38
N ILE A 68 9.45 -11.47 -15.59
CA ILE A 68 10.31 -10.45 -15.00
C ILE A 68 10.37 -10.74 -13.51
N ILE A 69 11.52 -11.19 -13.03
CA ILE A 69 11.73 -11.46 -11.61
C ILE A 69 12.23 -10.17 -10.96
N SER A 70 11.61 -9.77 -9.86
CA SER A 70 11.97 -8.58 -9.10
C SER A 70 11.94 -8.86 -7.61
N ALA A 71 12.96 -8.37 -6.90
CA ALA A 71 12.84 -8.09 -5.48
C ALA A 71 12.38 -6.63 -5.30
N THR A 72 11.57 -6.36 -4.29
CA THR A 72 10.98 -5.04 -4.07
C THR A 72 11.33 -4.48 -2.70
N GLU A 73 11.21 -3.16 -2.55
CA GLU A 73 11.43 -2.44 -1.30
C GLU A 73 10.58 -2.96 -0.12
N PRO A 74 9.28 -3.29 -0.28
CA PRO A 74 8.51 -3.94 0.77
C PRO A 74 8.87 -5.43 0.95
N ASN A 75 10.09 -5.87 0.64
CA ASN A 75 10.56 -7.22 0.90
C ASN A 75 9.67 -8.33 0.27
N VAL A 76 9.36 -8.16 -1.02
CA VAL A 76 8.61 -9.15 -1.82
C VAL A 76 9.50 -9.66 -2.95
N VAL A 77 9.50 -10.97 -3.18
CA VAL A 77 10.02 -11.56 -4.43
C VAL A 77 8.82 -11.92 -5.29
N ALA A 78 8.80 -11.45 -6.53
CA ALA A 78 7.71 -11.71 -7.45
C ALA A 78 8.19 -11.96 -8.87
N ALA A 79 7.38 -12.71 -9.62
CA ALA A 79 7.48 -12.81 -11.06
C ALA A 79 6.28 -12.12 -11.70
N LEU A 80 6.56 -11.17 -12.60
CA LEU A 80 5.56 -10.56 -13.46
C LEU A 80 5.56 -11.24 -14.81
N ASP A 81 4.38 -11.49 -15.37
CA ASP A 81 4.25 -11.95 -16.75
C ASP A 81 4.70 -10.85 -17.71
N ALA A 82 5.67 -11.14 -18.58
CA ALA A 82 6.19 -10.17 -19.53
C ALA A 82 5.15 -9.72 -20.57
N VAL A 83 4.09 -10.49 -20.82
CA VAL A 83 3.07 -10.19 -21.85
C VAL A 83 2.08 -9.14 -21.38
N ASN A 84 1.52 -9.30 -20.17
CA ASN A 84 0.42 -8.46 -19.67
C ASN A 84 0.75 -7.73 -18.36
N GLY A 85 1.91 -7.98 -17.74
CA GLY A 85 2.30 -7.42 -16.46
C GLY A 85 1.51 -7.96 -15.27
N SER A 86 0.68 -9.00 -15.43
CA SER A 86 0.02 -9.62 -14.28
C SER A 86 1.03 -10.26 -13.33
N VAL A 87 0.70 -10.34 -12.05
CA VAL A 87 1.53 -11.05 -11.06
C VAL A 87 1.33 -12.55 -11.32
N ALA A 88 2.37 -13.23 -11.80
CA ALA A 88 2.33 -14.67 -11.99
C ALA A 88 2.33 -15.38 -10.62
N TRP A 89 3.23 -14.95 -9.75
CA TRP A 89 3.30 -15.32 -8.34
C TRP A 89 4.09 -14.27 -7.57
N ARG A 90 3.91 -14.23 -6.26
CA ARG A 90 4.71 -13.42 -5.34
C ARG A 90 4.81 -14.09 -3.98
N HIS A 91 5.91 -13.84 -3.28
CA HIS A 91 6.12 -14.24 -1.90
C HIS A 91 6.50 -13.02 -1.08
N VAL A 92 5.69 -12.73 -0.06
CA VAL A 92 5.88 -11.60 0.85
C VAL A 92 6.66 -12.11 2.07
N PHE A 93 7.91 -11.66 2.23
CA PHE A 93 8.76 -12.13 3.33
C PHE A 93 8.46 -11.33 4.62
N GLN A 94 8.90 -11.79 5.79
CA GLN A 94 8.77 -11.01 7.03
C GLN A 94 9.73 -9.81 7.01
N GLU A 95 9.50 -8.78 7.84
CA GLU A 95 10.34 -7.56 7.82
C GLU A 95 11.79 -7.85 8.23
N GLU A 96 11.98 -8.81 9.14
CA GLU A 96 13.28 -9.25 9.65
C GLU A 96 14.05 -10.05 8.58
N ASP A 97 13.33 -10.73 7.68
CA ASP A 97 13.91 -11.60 6.66
C ASP A 97 14.15 -10.86 5.34
N ARG A 98 14.93 -9.78 5.41
CA ARG A 98 15.18 -8.88 4.28
C ARG A 98 15.88 -9.59 3.12
N ILE A 99 15.34 -9.51 1.91
CA ILE A 99 15.93 -10.06 0.69
C ILE A 99 17.25 -9.34 0.40
N VAL A 100 18.30 -10.13 0.21
CA VAL A 100 19.66 -9.67 -0.04
C VAL A 100 20.00 -9.81 -1.52
N SER A 101 19.70 -10.96 -2.12
CA SER A 101 19.94 -11.20 -3.55
C SER A 101 18.99 -12.24 -4.14
N VAL A 102 18.71 -12.12 -5.44
CA VAL A 102 17.91 -13.06 -6.22
C VAL A 102 18.71 -13.50 -7.44
N HIS A 103 18.78 -14.81 -7.64
CA HIS A 103 19.58 -15.45 -8.69
C HIS A 103 18.70 -16.40 -9.50
N GLN A 104 18.82 -16.38 -10.83
CA GLN A 104 17.98 -17.17 -11.73
C GLN A 104 18.82 -18.14 -12.56
N TYR A 105 18.33 -19.37 -12.73
CA TYR A 105 18.95 -20.36 -13.62
C TYR A 105 17.93 -21.39 -14.11
N GLY A 106 17.85 -21.60 -15.42
CA GLY A 106 16.92 -22.56 -16.01
C GLY A 106 15.47 -22.28 -15.57
N TRP A 107 14.83 -23.25 -14.93
CA TRP A 107 13.47 -23.14 -14.41
C TRP A 107 13.39 -22.80 -12.92
N ILE A 108 14.52 -22.54 -12.25
CA ILE A 108 14.57 -22.21 -10.81
C ILE A 108 15.04 -20.77 -10.55
N THR A 109 14.57 -20.21 -9.44
CA THR A 109 15.05 -18.93 -8.91
C THR A 109 15.37 -19.11 -7.43
N ALA A 110 16.56 -18.68 -7.01
CA ALA A 110 17.05 -18.81 -5.65
C ALA A 110 17.19 -17.42 -5.01
N THR A 111 16.79 -17.31 -3.75
CA THR A 111 16.83 -16.06 -2.99
C THR A 111 17.66 -16.26 -1.75
N LEU A 112 18.59 -15.34 -1.51
CA LEU A 112 19.24 -15.19 -0.21
C LEU A 112 18.59 -14.03 0.53
N SER A 113 18.20 -14.27 1.77
CA SER A 113 17.61 -13.26 2.65
C SER A 113 18.27 -13.30 4.03
N SER A 114 17.99 -12.27 4.82
CA SER A 114 18.56 -12.00 6.14
C SER A 114 20.07 -11.66 6.14
N PRO A 115 20.61 -11.05 7.23
CA PRO A 115 22.01 -10.66 7.32
C PRO A 115 23.00 -11.78 6.97
N GLY A 116 23.94 -11.47 6.08
CA GLY A 116 24.94 -12.43 5.59
C GLY A 116 24.38 -13.57 4.72
N GLY A 117 23.14 -13.46 4.23
CA GLY A 117 22.47 -14.50 3.43
C GLY A 117 22.12 -15.75 4.25
N SER A 118 21.56 -15.56 5.44
CA SER A 118 21.31 -16.67 6.37
C SER A 118 20.27 -17.65 5.89
N ASN A 119 19.30 -17.21 5.09
CA ASN A 119 18.21 -18.04 4.59
C ASN A 119 18.32 -18.17 3.08
N LEU A 120 18.33 -19.41 2.59
CA LEU A 120 18.21 -19.75 1.18
C LEU A 120 16.81 -20.30 0.93
N ARG A 121 16.14 -19.76 -0.08
CA ARG A 121 14.91 -20.33 -0.64
C ARG A 121 15.05 -20.50 -2.14
N VAL A 122 14.51 -21.60 -2.66
CA VAL A 122 14.52 -21.91 -4.09
C VAL A 122 13.10 -22.14 -4.54
N PHE A 123 12.69 -21.44 -5.60
CA PHE A 123 11.35 -21.47 -6.15
C PHE A 123 11.35 -21.92 -7.61
N SER A 124 10.24 -22.49 -8.07
CA SER A 124 9.94 -22.61 -9.49
C SER A 124 9.75 -21.21 -10.09
N VAL A 125 10.42 -20.91 -11.20
CA VAL A 125 10.36 -19.60 -11.87
C VAL A 125 8.97 -19.28 -12.40
N LEU A 126 8.25 -20.27 -12.93
CA LEU A 126 6.97 -20.05 -13.59
C LEU A 126 5.78 -20.13 -12.63
N ASP A 127 5.82 -21.09 -11.71
CA ASP A 127 4.69 -21.39 -10.83
C ASP A 127 4.84 -20.75 -9.45
N GLY A 128 6.08 -20.43 -9.03
CA GLY A 128 6.36 -19.86 -7.73
C GLY A 128 6.39 -20.86 -6.59
N ASP A 129 6.28 -22.17 -6.86
CA ASP A 129 6.32 -23.20 -5.84
C ASP A 129 7.65 -23.19 -5.08
N LEU A 130 7.60 -23.21 -3.74
CA LEU A 130 8.79 -23.36 -2.89
C LEU A 130 9.32 -24.79 -2.99
N LEU A 131 10.49 -24.96 -3.61
CA LEU A 131 11.12 -26.27 -3.83
C LEU A 131 11.98 -26.70 -2.64
N PHE A 132 12.67 -25.75 -2.01
CA PHE A 132 13.64 -25.98 -0.95
C PHE A 132 13.87 -24.71 -0.12
N GLU A 133 14.01 -24.87 1.19
CA GLU A 133 14.39 -23.81 2.12
C GLU A 133 15.46 -24.32 3.10
N LYS A 134 16.47 -23.50 3.38
CA LYS A 134 17.52 -23.80 4.33
C LYS A 134 18.01 -22.55 5.06
N GLN A 135 18.04 -22.62 6.38
CA GLN A 135 18.75 -21.66 7.23
C GLN A 135 20.18 -22.15 7.50
N PHE A 136 21.16 -21.28 7.27
CA PHE A 136 22.59 -21.54 7.49
C PHE A 136 23.08 -21.10 8.87
N HIS A 137 22.56 -19.98 9.37
CA HIS A 137 22.97 -19.38 10.64
C HIS A 137 21.86 -18.50 11.23
N THR A 138 21.98 -18.13 12.51
CA THR A 138 20.99 -17.26 13.17
C THR A 138 21.19 -15.80 12.75
N LEU A 139 20.11 -15.00 12.80
CA LEU A 139 20.14 -13.58 12.40
C LEU A 139 21.24 -12.78 13.13
N GLN A 140 21.46 -13.06 14.42
CA GLN A 140 22.48 -12.35 15.23
C GLN A 140 23.91 -12.65 14.81
N SER A 141 24.15 -13.82 14.21
CA SER A 141 25.48 -14.23 13.74
C SER A 141 25.78 -13.81 12.29
N GLY A 142 24.80 -13.22 11.61
CA GLY A 142 24.91 -12.76 10.24
C GLY A 142 25.79 -11.52 10.13
N LEU A 143 26.72 -11.52 9.18
CA LEU A 143 27.57 -10.36 8.92
C LEU A 143 26.71 -9.22 8.33
N LEU A 144 26.74 -8.07 8.98
CA LEU A 144 26.12 -6.84 8.47
C LEU A 144 27.13 -6.11 7.58
N THR A 145 26.79 -5.96 6.31
CA THR A 145 27.64 -5.28 5.32
C THR A 145 26.88 -4.16 4.63
N GLU A 146 27.63 -3.15 4.19
CA GLU A 146 27.13 -2.14 3.26
C GLU A 146 27.99 -2.21 1.98
N PRO A 147 27.40 -2.59 0.82
CA PRO A 147 26.00 -2.93 0.60
C PRO A 147 25.58 -4.30 1.19
N PRO A 148 24.27 -4.57 1.40
CA PRO A 148 23.78 -5.76 2.11
C PRO A 148 24.09 -7.11 1.45
N HIS A 149 24.36 -7.11 0.13
CA HIS A 149 24.64 -8.32 -0.65
C HIS A 149 26.11 -8.75 -0.62
N LEU A 150 26.99 -7.90 -0.09
CA LEU A 150 28.40 -8.21 0.07
C LEU A 150 28.56 -9.43 0.98
N GLY A 151 29.31 -10.45 0.55
CA GLY A 151 29.46 -11.67 1.34
C GLY A 151 28.40 -12.74 1.09
N SER A 152 27.52 -12.54 0.11
CA SER A 152 26.48 -13.51 -0.25
C SER A 152 26.37 -13.67 -1.76
N ASN A 153 26.40 -14.90 -2.26
CA ASN A 153 26.32 -15.18 -3.70
C ASN A 153 25.88 -16.62 -3.96
N ILE A 154 25.30 -16.88 -5.14
CA ILE A 154 24.91 -18.22 -5.59
C ILE A 154 25.52 -18.49 -6.95
N ALA A 155 26.19 -19.64 -7.09
CA ALA A 155 26.59 -20.18 -8.39
C ALA A 155 25.84 -21.49 -8.66
N PHE A 156 25.38 -21.66 -9.90
CA PHE A 156 24.64 -22.84 -10.35
C PHE A 156 25.58 -23.78 -11.12
N GLY A 157 25.62 -25.05 -10.71
CA GLY A 157 26.36 -26.10 -11.37
C GLY A 157 25.55 -26.92 -12.35
N ASN A 158 26.19 -27.97 -12.87
CA ASN A 158 25.51 -28.93 -13.72
C ASN A 158 24.51 -29.76 -12.90
N ASP A 159 23.45 -30.23 -13.55
CA ASP A 159 22.51 -31.17 -12.96
C ASP A 159 23.16 -32.56 -12.83
N THR A 160 23.67 -32.86 -11.63
CA THR A 160 24.32 -34.14 -11.36
C THR A 160 23.34 -35.29 -11.12
N MET A 161 22.08 -34.98 -10.79
CA MET A 161 21.05 -35.99 -10.52
C MET A 161 20.27 -36.38 -11.79
N GLY A 162 20.34 -35.58 -12.86
CA GLY A 162 19.55 -35.78 -14.07
C GLY A 162 18.05 -35.55 -13.87
N ILE A 163 17.67 -34.89 -12.78
CA ILE A 163 16.27 -34.62 -12.37
C ILE A 163 15.84 -33.21 -12.83
N GLY A 164 16.74 -32.46 -13.46
CA GLY A 164 16.54 -31.10 -13.95
C GLY A 164 16.93 -30.02 -12.95
N THR A 165 17.35 -30.35 -11.72
CA THR A 165 17.78 -29.38 -10.71
C THR A 165 19.31 -29.21 -10.74
N PRO A 166 19.85 -28.00 -11.00
CA PRO A 166 21.29 -27.77 -10.95
C PRO A 166 21.81 -27.93 -9.51
N ASP A 167 23.07 -28.32 -9.40
CA ASP A 167 23.78 -28.20 -8.13
C ASP A 167 23.87 -26.73 -7.69
N LEU A 168 23.73 -26.46 -6.40
CA LEU A 168 23.77 -25.10 -5.86
C LEU A 168 25.02 -24.91 -5.01
N PHE A 169 25.82 -23.91 -5.33
CA PHE A 169 26.93 -23.46 -4.51
C PHE A 169 26.56 -22.11 -3.91
N VAL A 170 26.61 -22.01 -2.59
CA VAL A 170 26.11 -20.84 -1.87
C VAL A 170 27.21 -20.29 -0.96
N LEU A 171 27.55 -19.03 -1.17
CA LEU A 171 28.43 -18.25 -0.31
C LEU A 171 27.58 -17.52 0.74
N THR A 172 27.92 -17.70 2.01
CA THR A 172 27.26 -17.03 3.14
C THR A 172 28.28 -16.42 4.11
N ASN A 173 27.87 -15.34 4.79
CA ASN A 173 28.68 -14.57 5.74
C ASN A 173 30.05 -14.11 5.21
N GLY A 174 30.25 -14.12 3.89
CA GLY A 174 31.52 -13.84 3.23
C GLY A 174 32.66 -14.79 3.62
N ARG A 175 32.36 -15.99 4.13
CA ARG A 175 33.39 -16.92 4.66
C ARG A 175 33.12 -18.40 4.46
N SER A 176 31.86 -18.78 4.18
CA SER A 176 31.50 -20.18 4.02
C SER A 176 30.88 -20.45 2.66
N VAL A 177 31.36 -21.49 1.97
CA VAL A 177 30.81 -21.97 0.71
C VAL A 177 30.20 -23.35 0.96
N THR A 178 28.93 -23.53 0.58
CA THR A 178 28.20 -24.79 0.77
C THR A 178 27.72 -25.32 -0.57
N ARG A 179 27.90 -26.62 -0.84
CA ARG A 179 27.33 -27.30 -2.01
C ARG A 179 26.08 -28.09 -1.64
N PHE A 180 25.02 -27.89 -2.40
CA PHE A 180 23.81 -28.71 -2.40
C PHE A 180 23.65 -29.45 -3.72
N VAL A 181 23.21 -30.69 -3.61
CA VAL A 181 22.76 -31.51 -4.74
C VAL A 181 21.31 -31.87 -4.47
N GLY A 182 20.39 -31.30 -5.24
CA GLY A 182 18.97 -31.31 -4.90
C GLY A 182 18.73 -30.61 -3.56
N ARG A 183 18.33 -31.38 -2.54
CA ARG A 183 18.11 -30.89 -1.16
C ARG A 183 19.23 -31.25 -0.18
N ASP A 184 20.14 -32.14 -0.60
CA ASP A 184 21.15 -32.69 0.28
C ASP A 184 22.39 -31.81 0.30
N LEU A 185 22.81 -31.42 1.51
CA LEU A 185 24.11 -30.80 1.72
C LEU A 185 25.19 -31.85 1.52
N LYS A 186 26.10 -31.63 0.56
CA LYS A 186 27.21 -32.56 0.29
C LYS A 186 28.46 -32.22 1.07
N TRP A 187 28.86 -30.96 1.03
CA TRP A 187 30.00 -30.47 1.79
C TRP A 187 29.82 -28.97 2.08
N LYS A 188 30.55 -28.53 3.10
CA LYS A 188 30.66 -27.13 3.48
C LYS A 188 32.14 -26.82 3.73
N TRP A 189 32.63 -25.78 3.06
CA TRP A 189 33.94 -25.20 3.30
C TRP A 189 33.77 -23.93 4.13
N GLU A 190 34.62 -23.75 5.13
CA GLU A 190 34.76 -22.50 5.87
C GLU A 190 36.22 -22.04 5.74
N SER A 191 36.41 -20.75 5.53
CA SER A 191 37.75 -20.15 5.52
C SER A 191 38.47 -20.41 6.85
N GLU A 192 39.74 -20.84 6.78
CA GLU A 192 40.58 -21.15 7.95
C GLU A 192 40.81 -19.93 8.85
N ASP A 193 40.85 -18.73 8.26
CA ASP A 193 41.08 -17.49 8.98
C ASP A 193 39.76 -16.84 9.41
N GLN A 194 39.14 -17.36 10.48
CA GLN A 194 37.91 -16.78 11.07
C GLN A 194 38.09 -15.35 11.62
N THR A 195 39.33 -14.87 11.73
CA THR A 195 39.71 -13.52 12.18
C THR A 195 40.26 -12.62 11.07
N SER A 196 40.33 -13.09 9.81
CA SER A 196 40.96 -12.34 8.72
C SER A 196 40.16 -11.13 8.24
N LEU A 197 40.89 -10.14 7.74
CA LEU A 197 40.38 -8.96 7.02
C LEU A 197 39.80 -9.31 5.63
N VAL A 198 39.70 -10.59 5.26
CA VAL A 198 39.24 -11.07 3.95
C VAL A 198 37.74 -11.35 4.00
N ILE A 199 36.99 -10.69 3.12
CA ILE A 199 35.57 -10.97 2.90
C ILE A 199 35.44 -11.53 1.49
N TYR A 200 35.04 -12.79 1.36
CA TYR A 200 34.67 -13.37 0.07
C TYR A 200 33.38 -12.73 -0.41
N THR A 201 33.34 -12.20 -1.62
CA THR A 201 32.20 -11.45 -2.16
C THR A 201 31.48 -12.20 -3.26
N GLN A 202 32.19 -13.05 -4.01
CA GLN A 202 31.63 -13.79 -5.14
C GLN A 202 32.22 -15.19 -5.26
N ILE A 203 31.45 -16.10 -5.84
CA ILE A 203 31.89 -17.43 -6.23
C ILE A 203 31.73 -17.60 -7.74
N LEU A 204 32.72 -18.21 -8.38
CA LEU A 204 32.65 -18.62 -9.78
C LEU A 204 32.86 -20.11 -9.89
N LEU A 205 31.99 -20.78 -10.64
CA LEU A 205 32.08 -22.22 -10.87
C LEU A 205 32.64 -22.51 -12.26
N THR A 206 33.56 -23.48 -12.32
CA THR A 206 34.00 -24.17 -13.54
C THR A 206 33.96 -25.69 -13.30
N PRO A 207 34.02 -26.51 -14.37
CA PRO A 207 34.13 -27.96 -14.20
C PRO A 207 35.37 -28.42 -13.43
N GLN A 208 36.42 -27.59 -13.36
CA GLN A 208 37.70 -27.95 -12.73
C GLN A 208 37.84 -27.44 -11.29
N ALA A 209 37.31 -26.26 -10.98
CA ALA A 209 37.43 -25.62 -9.68
C ALA A 209 36.29 -24.62 -9.41
N ILE A 210 36.01 -24.39 -8.13
CA ILE A 210 35.22 -23.25 -7.65
C ILE A 210 36.20 -22.19 -7.18
N TYR A 211 36.03 -20.95 -7.64
CA TYR A 211 36.84 -19.83 -7.20
C TYR A 211 36.03 -19.00 -6.22
N ALA A 212 36.39 -19.05 -4.93
CA ALA A 212 35.92 -18.11 -3.94
C ALA A 212 36.81 -16.87 -4.00
N ILE A 213 36.21 -15.73 -4.34
CA ILE A 213 36.95 -14.49 -4.57
C ILE A 213 36.55 -13.47 -3.52
N GLY A 214 37.54 -12.93 -2.84
CA GLY A 214 37.37 -11.99 -1.74
C GLY A 214 38.31 -10.81 -1.80
N LEU A 215 38.04 -9.86 -0.93
CA LEU A 215 38.84 -8.65 -0.78
C LEU A 215 39.38 -8.60 0.64
N SER A 216 40.69 -8.50 0.77
CA SER A 216 41.36 -8.17 2.03
C SER A 216 41.52 -6.66 2.14
N LYS A 217 41.05 -6.10 3.24
CA LYS A 217 41.20 -4.67 3.53
C LYS A 217 42.63 -4.35 3.97
N SER A 218 43.32 -3.47 3.25
CA SER A 218 44.57 -2.82 3.69
C SER A 218 44.29 -1.39 4.19
N ILE A 219 45.33 -0.68 4.66
CA ILE A 219 45.22 0.67 5.26
C ILE A 219 44.61 1.69 4.27
N ALA A 220 44.88 1.53 2.96
CA ALA A 220 44.47 2.50 1.93
C ALA A 220 43.79 1.89 0.68
N SER A 221 43.77 0.56 0.54
CA SER A 221 43.21 -0.12 -0.63
C SER A 221 42.81 -1.56 -0.30
N TYR A 222 42.09 -2.22 -1.20
CA TYR A 222 41.76 -3.63 -1.11
C TYR A 222 42.71 -4.46 -1.99
N THR A 223 43.16 -5.59 -1.44
CA THR A 223 43.91 -6.62 -2.17
C THR A 223 42.99 -7.79 -2.49
N LEU A 224 43.11 -8.35 -3.70
CA LEU A 224 42.29 -9.45 -4.17
C LEU A 224 42.82 -10.77 -3.60
N SER A 225 41.96 -11.52 -2.93
CA SER A 225 42.23 -12.87 -2.42
C SER A 225 41.39 -13.87 -3.21
N VAL A 226 42.02 -14.90 -3.77
CA VAL A 226 41.33 -15.94 -4.53
C VAL A 226 41.70 -17.29 -3.93
N THR A 227 40.68 -18.09 -3.62
CA THR A 227 40.83 -19.46 -3.15
C THR A 227 40.12 -20.40 -4.12
N SER A 228 40.85 -21.35 -4.69
CA SER A 228 40.30 -22.40 -5.56
C SER A 228 39.95 -23.64 -4.72
N LEU A 229 38.72 -24.12 -4.87
CA LEU A 229 38.18 -25.28 -4.16
C LEU A 229 37.81 -26.38 -5.17
N SER A 230 37.99 -27.63 -4.77
CA SER A 230 37.47 -28.80 -5.50
C SER A 230 35.93 -28.77 -5.51
N PRO A 231 35.27 -28.83 -6.69
CA PRO A 231 33.82 -28.86 -6.76
C PRO A 231 33.20 -30.07 -6.04
N ASP A 232 33.92 -31.19 -6.02
CA ASP A 232 33.43 -32.46 -5.47
C ASP A 232 33.66 -32.65 -3.99
N THR A 233 34.83 -32.27 -3.48
CA THR A 233 35.20 -32.49 -2.07
C THR A 233 35.10 -31.24 -1.21
N GLY A 234 35.13 -30.03 -1.82
CA GLY A 234 35.25 -28.77 -1.09
C GLY A 234 36.64 -28.51 -0.51
N GLU A 235 37.63 -29.37 -0.81
CA GLU A 235 39.02 -29.19 -0.37
C GLU A 235 39.69 -28.04 -1.14
N VAL A 236 40.57 -27.30 -0.45
CA VAL A 236 41.33 -26.20 -1.02
C VAL A 236 42.40 -26.76 -1.96
N ILE A 237 42.36 -26.36 -3.24
CA ILE A 237 43.37 -26.69 -4.24
C ILE A 237 44.55 -25.72 -4.12
N SER A 238 44.26 -24.41 -4.11
CA SER A 238 45.24 -23.34 -4.00
C SER A 238 44.59 -22.10 -3.39
N SER A 239 45.38 -21.28 -2.69
CA SER A 239 44.95 -19.97 -2.20
C SER A 239 46.06 -18.97 -2.51
N ALA A 240 45.69 -17.87 -3.16
CA ALA A 240 46.64 -16.85 -3.61
C ALA A 240 46.12 -15.44 -3.34
N LEU A 241 47.03 -14.57 -2.89
CA LEU A 241 46.81 -13.13 -2.86
C LEU A 241 47.31 -12.55 -4.18
N VAL A 242 46.40 -12.00 -4.98
CA VAL A 242 46.75 -11.33 -6.23
C VAL A 242 47.16 -9.90 -5.88
N PRO A 243 48.40 -9.46 -6.20
CA PRO A 243 48.82 -8.09 -5.94
C PRO A 243 47.91 -7.09 -6.68
N SER A 244 47.14 -6.32 -5.92
CA SER A 244 46.20 -5.32 -6.44
C SER A 244 46.01 -4.19 -5.44
N SER A 245 45.81 -2.96 -5.93
CA SER A 245 45.42 -1.81 -5.12
C SER A 245 44.05 -1.27 -5.57
N ILE A 246 42.98 -1.91 -5.10
CA ILE A 246 41.60 -1.59 -5.48
C ILE A 246 41.03 -0.50 -4.56
N GLY A 247 40.47 0.55 -5.13
CA GLY A 247 39.86 1.65 -4.37
C GLY A 247 38.42 1.36 -3.91
N ASN A 248 37.60 0.81 -4.82
CA ASN A 248 36.19 0.51 -4.57
C ASN A 248 35.87 -0.95 -4.90
N VAL A 249 35.04 -1.59 -4.07
CA VAL A 249 34.59 -2.97 -4.23
C VAL A 249 33.79 -3.17 -5.53
N ASP A 250 33.00 -2.17 -5.92
CA ASP A 250 32.17 -2.21 -7.15
C ASP A 250 33.01 -2.24 -8.44
N ASP A 251 34.30 -1.87 -8.37
CA ASP A 251 35.22 -1.86 -9.51
C ASP A 251 35.91 -3.22 -9.70
N VAL A 252 35.32 -4.30 -9.19
CA VAL A 252 35.77 -5.69 -9.39
C VAL A 252 34.65 -6.48 -10.04
N LEU A 253 34.92 -6.99 -11.24
CA LEU A 253 33.99 -7.78 -12.04
C LEU A 253 34.52 -9.20 -12.23
N TYR A 254 33.60 -10.15 -12.26
CA TYR A 254 33.87 -11.57 -12.30
C TYR A 254 33.26 -12.14 -13.56
N MET A 255 34.09 -12.65 -14.46
CA MET A 255 33.70 -12.86 -15.84
C MET A 255 33.94 -14.31 -16.27
N HIS A 256 32.98 -14.90 -16.96
CA HIS A 256 33.20 -16.16 -17.68
C HIS A 256 33.64 -15.86 -19.10
N SER A 257 34.66 -16.59 -19.56
CA SER A 257 35.07 -16.57 -20.96
C SER A 257 34.23 -17.57 -21.75
N THR A 258 33.78 -17.19 -22.96
CA THR A 258 32.97 -18.05 -23.83
C THR A 258 33.76 -19.23 -24.42
N THR A 259 35.10 -19.17 -24.40
CA THR A 259 36.01 -20.14 -25.03
C THR A 259 37.19 -20.54 -24.15
N GLY A 260 37.21 -20.17 -22.87
CA GLY A 260 38.38 -20.35 -21.99
C GLY A 260 38.07 -20.27 -20.50
N ASP A 261 39.13 -20.14 -19.69
CA ASP A 261 39.02 -20.06 -18.22
C ASP A 261 38.38 -18.73 -17.76
N PRO A 262 37.78 -18.66 -16.55
CA PRO A 262 37.19 -17.42 -16.06
C PRO A 262 38.25 -16.39 -15.68
N PHE A 263 37.82 -15.13 -15.60
CA PHE A 263 38.68 -13.98 -15.31
C PHE A 263 38.10 -13.14 -14.18
N VAL A 264 38.99 -12.55 -13.39
CA VAL A 264 38.65 -11.40 -12.53
C VAL A 264 39.22 -10.17 -13.17
N THR A 265 38.40 -9.14 -13.35
CA THR A 265 38.77 -7.87 -13.96
C THR A 265 38.52 -6.76 -12.94
N TRP A 266 39.50 -5.91 -12.69
CA TRP A 266 39.36 -4.78 -11.76
C TRP A 266 39.98 -3.51 -12.31
N LEU A 267 39.60 -2.37 -11.72
CA LEU A 267 40.20 -1.08 -12.01
C LEU A 267 41.31 -0.75 -11.00
N GLU A 268 42.49 -0.40 -11.49
CA GLU A 268 43.63 0.02 -10.67
C GLU A 268 44.39 1.16 -11.34
N SER A 269 44.55 2.28 -10.64
CA SER A 269 45.20 3.50 -11.16
C SER A 269 44.66 3.92 -12.55
N ASN A 270 43.33 3.89 -12.70
CA ASN A 270 42.60 4.17 -13.96
C ASN A 270 42.93 3.22 -15.13
N GLN A 271 43.56 2.08 -14.89
CA GLN A 271 43.77 1.02 -15.89
C GLN A 271 42.98 -0.23 -15.53
N ILE A 272 42.42 -0.89 -16.55
CA ILE A 272 41.73 -2.15 -16.37
C ILE A 272 42.77 -3.28 -16.31
N ARG A 273 42.79 -3.99 -15.18
CA ARG A 273 43.61 -5.18 -14.95
C ARG A 273 42.73 -6.42 -15.04
N SER A 274 43.27 -7.51 -15.54
CA SER A 274 42.60 -8.80 -15.60
C SER A 274 43.51 -9.91 -15.12
N HIS A 275 42.96 -10.87 -14.40
CA HIS A 275 43.67 -12.05 -13.92
C HIS A 275 42.90 -13.31 -14.31
N LYS A 276 43.59 -14.20 -15.04
CA LYS A 276 43.06 -15.49 -15.48
C LYS A 276 43.01 -16.45 -14.31
N LEU A 277 41.85 -17.01 -14.02
CA LEU A 277 41.65 -17.97 -12.94
C LEU A 277 41.90 -19.39 -13.43
N THR A 278 43.00 -19.96 -12.98
CA THR A 278 43.38 -21.37 -13.19
C THR A 278 43.38 -22.09 -11.84
N PRO A 279 43.13 -23.41 -11.78
CA PRO A 279 43.01 -24.11 -10.50
C PRO A 279 44.24 -23.95 -9.57
N ASP A 280 45.44 -23.79 -10.15
CA ASP A 280 46.69 -23.59 -9.42
C ASP A 280 47.00 -22.10 -9.11
N LEU A 281 46.24 -21.15 -9.68
CA LEU A 281 46.33 -19.70 -9.46
C LEU A 281 47.70 -19.08 -9.76
N LYS A 282 48.47 -19.66 -10.70
CA LYS A 282 49.83 -19.18 -11.04
C LYS A 282 49.89 -18.15 -12.17
N ALA A 283 48.75 -17.82 -12.78
CA ALA A 283 48.70 -16.82 -13.85
C ALA A 283 49.15 -15.43 -13.35
N LYS A 284 49.73 -14.62 -14.24
CA LYS A 284 50.09 -13.23 -13.89
C LYS A 284 48.99 -12.26 -14.33
N PRO A 285 48.67 -11.22 -13.55
CA PRO A 285 47.76 -10.17 -13.97
C PRO A 285 48.24 -9.48 -15.26
N THR A 286 47.33 -9.29 -16.21
CA THR A 286 47.51 -8.54 -17.45
C THR A 286 46.87 -7.16 -17.34
N SER A 287 47.37 -6.19 -18.10
CA SER A 287 46.79 -4.83 -18.16
C SER A 287 46.29 -4.55 -19.56
N HIS A 288 45.08 -4.02 -19.66
CA HIS A 288 44.49 -3.61 -20.92
C HIS A 288 45.21 -2.36 -21.48
N ARG A 289 45.72 -2.45 -22.71
CA ARG A 289 46.37 -1.36 -23.43
C ARG A 289 45.35 -0.61 -24.29
N GLY A 290 44.51 0.23 -23.70
CA GLY A 290 43.46 0.89 -24.49
C GLY A 290 42.70 2.05 -23.83
N GLY A 291 43.40 2.89 -23.08
CA GLY A 291 42.87 4.13 -22.50
C GLY A 291 42.77 4.10 -20.97
N THR A 292 42.41 5.24 -20.39
CA THR A 292 42.20 5.41 -18.94
C THR A 292 40.70 5.43 -18.62
N TYR A 293 40.34 4.72 -17.55
CA TYR A 293 38.96 4.49 -17.14
C TYR A 293 38.73 4.96 -15.72
N PHE A 294 37.53 5.49 -15.46
CA PHE A 294 37.09 5.93 -14.14
C PHE A 294 36.32 4.85 -13.37
N ARG A 295 35.55 4.01 -14.08
CA ARG A 295 34.67 3.00 -13.50
C ARG A 295 34.45 1.83 -14.45
N ILE A 296 34.25 0.64 -13.91
CA ILE A 296 33.72 -0.51 -14.65
C ILE A 296 32.41 -0.99 -14.03
N SER A 297 31.51 -1.55 -14.84
CA SER A 297 30.23 -2.06 -14.36
C SER A 297 29.77 -3.30 -15.13
N ASP A 298 29.23 -4.29 -14.40
CA ASP A 298 28.50 -5.39 -15.01
C ASP A 298 27.08 -4.95 -15.37
N VAL A 299 26.68 -5.27 -16.59
CA VAL A 299 25.33 -5.03 -17.12
C VAL A 299 24.46 -6.28 -17.10
N GLY A 300 24.92 -7.36 -16.45
CA GLY A 300 24.27 -8.66 -16.43
C GLY A 300 24.76 -9.62 -17.53
N LEU A 301 25.93 -9.33 -18.13
CA LEU A 301 26.54 -10.14 -19.19
C LEU A 301 27.92 -10.68 -18.81
N ALA A 302 28.27 -10.63 -17.53
CA ALA A 302 29.48 -11.22 -16.97
C ALA A 302 29.71 -12.69 -17.41
N SER A 303 28.63 -13.48 -17.51
CA SER A 303 28.68 -14.88 -17.98
C SER A 303 29.13 -15.06 -19.44
N HIS A 304 29.11 -13.98 -20.23
CA HIS A 304 29.53 -13.95 -21.64
C HIS A 304 30.80 -13.10 -21.85
N GLY A 305 31.45 -12.69 -20.76
CA GLY A 305 32.69 -11.91 -20.81
C GLY A 305 32.49 -10.46 -21.27
N LEU A 306 31.27 -9.91 -21.16
CA LEU A 306 30.92 -8.56 -21.62
C LEU A 306 30.58 -7.64 -20.44
N PHE A 307 31.14 -6.43 -20.45
CA PHE A 307 30.92 -5.42 -19.42
C PHE A 307 31.07 -4.00 -19.98
N MET A 308 30.72 -2.99 -19.18
CA MET A 308 30.85 -1.59 -19.54
C MET A 308 32.03 -0.95 -18.81
N ALA A 309 32.76 -0.09 -19.51
CA ALA A 309 33.84 0.71 -18.94
C ALA A 309 33.63 2.20 -19.24
N THR A 310 33.58 3.02 -18.20
CA THR A 310 33.45 4.48 -18.29
C THR A 310 34.82 5.13 -18.32
N LYS A 311 35.12 5.91 -19.36
CA LYS A 311 36.36 6.69 -19.50
C LYS A 311 36.38 7.86 -18.52
N LEU A 312 37.55 8.46 -18.31
CA LEU A 312 37.68 9.71 -17.55
C LEU A 312 36.84 10.87 -18.14
N ASP A 313 36.65 10.87 -19.47
CA ASP A 313 35.84 11.88 -20.16
C ASP A 313 34.32 11.65 -20.02
N GLY A 314 33.90 10.58 -19.33
CA GLY A 314 32.50 10.20 -19.12
C GLY A 314 31.87 9.37 -20.24
N ASP A 315 32.56 9.20 -21.37
CA ASP A 315 32.14 8.30 -22.45
C ASP A 315 32.29 6.83 -22.05
N ASN A 316 31.47 5.95 -22.62
CA ASN A 316 31.38 4.55 -22.20
C ASN A 316 31.71 3.60 -23.35
N ARG A 317 32.48 2.55 -23.05
CA ARG A 317 32.82 1.47 -23.99
C ARG A 317 32.25 0.16 -23.52
N ALA A 318 31.71 -0.63 -24.46
CA ALA A 318 31.49 -2.05 -24.22
C ALA A 318 32.82 -2.77 -24.38
N MET A 319 33.20 -3.53 -23.36
CA MET A 319 34.42 -4.32 -23.31
C MET A 319 34.04 -5.79 -23.39
N LYS A 320 34.88 -6.58 -24.08
CA LYS A 320 34.72 -8.04 -24.23
C LYS A 320 36.03 -8.72 -23.86
N ILE A 321 35.95 -9.85 -23.18
CA ILE A 321 37.09 -10.77 -23.02
C ILE A 321 37.11 -11.71 -24.23
N ALA A 322 38.18 -11.64 -25.02
CA ALA A 322 38.41 -12.49 -26.18
C ALA A 322 39.88 -12.90 -26.24
N LEU A 323 40.16 -14.19 -26.48
CA LEU A 323 41.53 -14.74 -26.54
C LEU A 323 42.37 -14.40 -25.28
N ASP A 324 41.78 -14.53 -24.10
CA ASP A 324 42.42 -14.26 -22.80
C ASP A 324 42.88 -12.80 -22.57
N GLU A 325 42.42 -11.85 -23.41
CA GLU A 325 42.67 -10.41 -23.26
C GLU A 325 41.37 -9.60 -23.27
N VAL A 326 41.38 -8.47 -22.56
CA VAL A 326 40.30 -7.49 -22.59
C VAL A 326 40.42 -6.66 -23.87
N GLN A 327 39.38 -6.68 -24.69
CA GLN A 327 39.28 -5.95 -25.95
C GLN A 327 38.07 -5.01 -25.96
N VAL A 328 38.14 -3.94 -26.74
CA VAL A 328 37.00 -3.04 -26.95
C VAL A 328 36.05 -3.68 -27.95
N ALA A 329 34.80 -3.91 -27.53
CA ALA A 329 33.74 -4.46 -28.38
C ALA A 329 33.02 -3.35 -29.16
N TRP A 330 32.73 -2.23 -28.51
CA TRP A 330 32.05 -1.08 -29.11
C TRP A 330 32.32 0.21 -28.33
N ASP A 331 32.34 1.37 -29.00
CA ASP A 331 32.44 2.69 -28.39
C ASP A 331 31.07 3.39 -28.45
N PHE A 332 30.44 3.61 -27.30
CA PHE A 332 29.21 4.42 -27.25
C PHE A 332 29.62 5.89 -27.14
N GLU A 333 29.77 6.52 -28.30
CA GLU A 333 30.10 7.94 -28.38
C GLU A 333 29.04 8.80 -27.69
N ARG A 334 29.48 9.92 -27.10
CA ARG A 334 28.61 10.89 -26.42
C ARG A 334 27.77 10.20 -25.36
N SER A 335 28.39 9.44 -24.48
CA SER A 335 27.70 8.80 -23.36
C SER A 335 27.72 9.63 -22.08
N ALA A 336 28.64 10.59 -22.00
CA ALA A 336 28.72 11.54 -20.90
C ALA A 336 27.45 12.40 -20.80
N PRO A 337 26.98 12.71 -19.57
CA PRO A 337 25.89 13.66 -19.38
C PRO A 337 26.31 15.04 -19.91
N SER A 338 25.39 15.73 -20.58
CA SER A 338 25.61 17.08 -21.12
C SER A 338 24.33 17.90 -21.08
N GLU A 339 24.39 19.18 -21.43
CA GLU A 339 23.19 20.03 -21.58
C GLU A 339 22.16 19.45 -22.57
N LYS A 340 22.58 18.56 -23.49
CA LYS A 340 21.73 17.96 -24.51
C LYS A 340 21.15 16.60 -24.11
N GLN A 341 21.74 15.92 -23.13
CA GLN A 341 21.31 14.56 -22.76
C GLN A 341 21.58 14.20 -21.29
N SER A 342 20.73 13.35 -20.72
CA SER A 342 20.95 12.78 -19.40
C SER A 342 22.10 11.77 -19.39
N ALA A 343 22.53 11.35 -18.19
CA ALA A 343 23.42 10.20 -18.05
C ALA A 343 22.84 8.95 -18.72
N SER A 344 23.69 8.22 -19.45
CA SER A 344 23.33 6.98 -20.14
C SER A 344 23.21 5.82 -19.15
N LYS A 345 22.18 5.00 -19.32
CA LYS A 345 21.97 3.75 -18.57
C LYS A 345 22.20 2.56 -19.47
N TYR A 346 22.82 1.52 -18.95
CA TYR A 346 23.16 0.32 -19.70
C TYR A 346 22.52 -0.91 -19.07
N THR A 347 22.17 -1.88 -19.91
CA THR A 347 21.67 -3.19 -19.47
C THR A 347 22.02 -4.26 -20.48
N GLY A 348 22.19 -5.48 -19.99
CA GLY A 348 22.35 -6.68 -20.79
C GLY A 348 21.03 -7.41 -20.96
N GLY A 349 20.90 -8.09 -22.09
CA GLY A 349 19.82 -9.05 -22.33
C GLY A 349 20.25 -10.17 -23.25
N PHE A 350 19.42 -11.20 -23.34
CA PHE A 350 19.64 -12.38 -24.15
C PHE A 350 18.55 -12.54 -25.21
N ASP A 351 18.86 -13.16 -26.35
CA ASP A 351 17.83 -13.63 -27.29
C ASP A 351 17.29 -15.03 -26.93
N LYS A 352 16.51 -15.65 -27.83
CA LYS A 352 15.93 -16.98 -27.59
C LYS A 352 17.01 -18.06 -27.58
N GLU A 353 18.08 -17.83 -28.32
CA GLU A 353 19.25 -18.69 -28.48
C GLU A 353 20.30 -18.45 -27.39
N GLY A 354 20.07 -17.51 -26.47
CA GLY A 354 20.97 -17.18 -25.36
C GLY A 354 22.13 -16.27 -25.73
N ARG A 355 22.10 -15.61 -26.90
CA ARG A 355 23.17 -14.70 -27.33
C ARG A 355 23.05 -13.34 -26.65
N PRO A 356 24.17 -12.70 -26.26
CA PRO A 356 24.15 -11.46 -25.49
C PRO A 356 23.91 -10.22 -26.37
N TYR A 357 23.21 -9.25 -25.81
CA TYR A 357 22.94 -7.91 -26.35
C TYR A 357 23.13 -6.85 -25.27
N ILE A 358 23.62 -5.68 -25.64
CA ILE A 358 23.77 -4.52 -24.73
C ILE A 358 22.80 -3.43 -25.16
N GLY A 359 21.94 -2.99 -24.25
CA GLY A 359 21.06 -1.85 -24.44
C GLY A 359 21.59 -0.62 -23.71
N ARG A 360 21.48 0.53 -24.36
CA ARG A 360 21.73 1.85 -23.79
C ARG A 360 20.46 2.68 -23.88
N LEU A 361 20.10 3.37 -22.80
CA LEU A 361 19.01 4.35 -22.77
C LEU A 361 19.49 5.67 -22.19
N TYR A 362 19.11 6.78 -22.83
CA TYR A 362 19.30 8.12 -22.28
C TYR A 362 18.16 9.05 -22.70
N TRP A 363 17.90 10.08 -21.90
CA TRP A 363 16.95 11.13 -22.23
C TRP A 363 17.62 12.22 -23.07
N SER A 364 17.05 12.53 -24.24
CA SER A 364 17.49 13.66 -25.06
C SER A 364 16.68 14.91 -24.70
N TYR A 365 17.32 15.93 -24.11
CA TYR A 365 16.66 17.20 -23.79
C TYR A 365 16.25 17.98 -25.05
N TYR A 366 16.98 17.80 -26.15
CA TYR A 366 16.68 18.45 -27.43
C TYR A 366 15.44 17.85 -28.10
N LEU A 367 15.33 16.51 -28.14
CA LEU A 367 14.21 15.83 -28.77
C LEU A 367 12.99 15.70 -27.85
N GLY A 368 13.19 15.79 -26.53
CA GLY A 368 12.15 15.48 -25.54
C GLY A 368 11.72 14.01 -25.58
N LEU A 369 12.63 13.11 -25.98
CA LEU A 369 12.38 11.67 -26.12
C LEU A 369 13.50 10.87 -25.46
N SER A 370 13.18 9.65 -25.02
CA SER A 370 14.19 8.69 -24.58
C SER A 370 14.76 7.96 -25.80
N SER A 371 16.06 8.08 -26.03
CA SER A 371 16.74 7.36 -27.11
C SER A 371 17.24 6.02 -26.58
N VAL A 372 17.03 4.96 -27.35
CA VAL A 372 17.46 3.60 -27.05
C VAL A 372 18.37 3.10 -28.16
N GLU A 373 19.51 2.55 -27.79
CA GLU A 373 20.47 1.91 -28.69
C GLU A 373 20.69 0.47 -28.24
N LEU A 374 20.58 -0.48 -29.16
CA LEU A 374 20.79 -1.91 -28.92
C LEU A 374 22.00 -2.37 -29.73
N PHE A 375 23.06 -2.77 -29.04
CA PHE A 375 24.27 -3.33 -29.61
C PHE A 375 24.24 -4.87 -29.53
N ALA A 376 24.40 -5.50 -30.69
CA ALA A 376 24.44 -6.94 -30.86
C ALA A 376 25.86 -7.36 -31.30
N PRO A 377 26.74 -7.83 -30.38
CA PRO A 377 28.15 -8.10 -30.68
C PRO A 377 28.38 -9.24 -31.68
N HIS A 378 27.42 -10.14 -31.85
CA HIS A 378 27.55 -11.33 -32.69
C HIS A 378 27.01 -11.14 -34.13
N LEU A 379 26.33 -10.02 -34.40
CA LEU A 379 25.81 -9.69 -35.74
C LEU A 379 26.83 -8.92 -36.57
N GLY A 380 26.52 -8.68 -37.85
CA GLY A 380 27.40 -7.95 -38.77
C GLY A 380 28.74 -8.64 -39.00
N ASP A 381 28.72 -9.95 -39.24
CA ASP A 381 29.92 -10.80 -39.42
C ASP A 381 30.92 -10.71 -38.25
N GLY A 382 30.41 -10.57 -37.02
CA GLY A 382 31.22 -10.47 -35.81
C GLY A 382 31.82 -9.09 -35.55
N LYS A 383 31.51 -8.09 -36.39
CA LYS A 383 31.87 -6.67 -36.16
C LYS A 383 30.88 -5.94 -35.24
N GLY A 384 29.74 -6.56 -34.96
CA GLY A 384 28.65 -5.99 -34.18
C GLY A 384 27.69 -5.17 -35.02
N LEU A 385 26.42 -5.15 -34.62
CA LEU A 385 25.36 -4.33 -35.22
C LEU A 385 24.72 -3.46 -34.13
N ILE A 386 24.44 -2.20 -34.44
CA ILE A 386 23.68 -1.30 -33.56
C ILE A 386 22.33 -0.98 -34.19
N ALA A 387 21.26 -1.09 -33.41
CA ALA A 387 19.91 -0.69 -33.79
C ALA A 387 19.40 0.37 -32.80
N GLY A 388 18.91 1.50 -33.32
CA GLY A 388 18.44 2.61 -32.49
C GLY A 388 16.97 2.94 -32.73
N TYR A 389 16.25 3.29 -31.67
CA TYR A 389 14.89 3.81 -31.74
C TYR A 389 14.63 4.79 -30.58
N ALA A 390 13.55 5.56 -30.66
CA ALA A 390 13.18 6.52 -29.62
C ALA A 390 11.80 6.20 -29.03
N LEU A 391 11.69 6.38 -27.71
CA LEU A 391 10.47 6.18 -26.92
C LEU A 391 9.85 7.52 -26.54
N ARG A 392 8.52 7.61 -26.65
CA ARG A 392 7.71 8.74 -26.16
C ARG A 392 7.39 8.56 -24.66
N PHE A 393 8.42 8.59 -23.83
CA PHE A 393 8.27 8.47 -22.39
C PHE A 393 7.82 9.80 -21.75
N ASP A 394 6.69 9.78 -21.02
CA ASP A 394 6.16 10.97 -20.34
C ASP A 394 6.80 11.15 -18.95
N THR A 395 7.81 12.01 -18.90
CA THR A 395 8.51 12.36 -17.65
C THR A 395 7.64 13.14 -16.67
N ASN A 396 6.59 13.83 -17.15
CA ASN A 396 5.70 14.60 -16.28
C ASN A 396 4.75 13.70 -15.49
N GLN A 397 4.38 12.55 -16.05
CA GLN A 397 3.48 11.59 -15.41
C GLN A 397 4.23 10.54 -14.58
N HIS A 398 5.41 10.10 -15.04
CA HIS A 398 6.12 8.96 -14.45
C HIS A 398 7.44 9.31 -13.75
N GLY A 399 7.86 10.58 -13.80
CA GLY A 399 9.13 11.01 -13.23
C GLY A 399 10.31 10.67 -14.15
N THR A 400 11.47 10.42 -13.56
CA THR A 400 12.70 10.06 -14.28
C THR A 400 12.86 8.55 -14.36
N ILE A 401 13.54 8.07 -15.39
CA ILE A 401 13.92 6.65 -15.50
C ILE A 401 15.08 6.39 -14.54
N GLU A 402 14.93 5.39 -13.66
CA GLU A 402 15.96 5.00 -12.68
C GLU A 402 16.68 3.70 -13.10
N HIS A 403 15.95 2.72 -13.64
CA HIS A 403 16.49 1.42 -14.02
C HIS A 403 15.89 0.91 -15.33
N ILE A 404 16.68 0.12 -16.07
CA ILE A 404 16.28 -0.56 -17.29
C ILE A 404 16.73 -2.03 -17.27
N THR A 405 15.91 -2.93 -17.79
CA THR A 405 16.33 -4.31 -18.13
C THR A 405 15.73 -4.69 -19.48
N MET A 406 16.43 -5.53 -20.25
CA MET A 406 16.02 -5.84 -21.61
C MET A 406 16.04 -7.33 -21.95
N ASP A 407 15.28 -7.65 -22.99
CA ASP A 407 15.26 -8.93 -23.66
C ASP A 407 15.18 -8.65 -25.17
N ALA A 408 15.89 -9.45 -25.97
CA ALA A 408 16.02 -9.22 -27.40
C ALA A 408 15.39 -10.36 -28.21
N ALA A 409 15.00 -10.04 -29.43
CA ALA A 409 14.67 -11.03 -30.44
C ALA A 409 15.22 -10.55 -31.78
N ASN A 410 15.77 -11.47 -32.58
CA ASN A 410 16.35 -11.15 -33.87
C ASN A 410 15.63 -11.94 -34.98
N PRO A 411 14.41 -11.54 -35.37
CA PRO A 411 13.64 -12.27 -36.38
C PRO A 411 14.35 -12.34 -37.73
N ASN A 412 15.07 -11.27 -38.11
CA ASN A 412 15.84 -11.19 -39.36
C ASN A 412 17.26 -10.68 -39.05
N PRO A 413 18.29 -11.04 -39.84
CA PRO A 413 19.70 -10.70 -39.54
C PRO A 413 20.03 -9.22 -39.31
N TYR A 414 19.22 -8.31 -39.86
CA TYR A 414 19.40 -6.86 -39.77
C TYR A 414 18.33 -6.15 -38.93
N HIS A 415 17.46 -6.90 -38.25
CA HIS A 415 16.34 -6.35 -37.50
C HIS A 415 16.30 -6.90 -36.08
N VAL A 416 16.84 -6.11 -35.15
CA VAL A 416 16.85 -6.41 -33.72
C VAL A 416 15.62 -5.79 -33.06
N LEU A 417 14.78 -6.63 -32.46
CA LEU A 417 13.64 -6.23 -31.64
C LEU A 417 14.03 -6.25 -30.17
N GLY A 418 13.97 -5.09 -29.51
CA GLY A 418 14.14 -4.99 -28.05
C GLY A 418 12.81 -4.91 -27.32
N ARG A 419 12.69 -5.70 -26.25
CA ARG A 419 11.71 -5.50 -25.18
C ARG A 419 12.45 -4.93 -23.98
N LEU A 420 11.97 -3.79 -23.47
CA LEU A 420 12.61 -3.04 -22.40
C LEU A 420 11.64 -2.87 -21.26
N VAL A 421 12.05 -3.25 -20.05
CA VAL A 421 11.35 -2.90 -18.82
C VAL A 421 12.04 -1.69 -18.21
N ILE A 422 11.24 -0.68 -17.90
CA ILE A 422 11.67 0.60 -17.34
C ILE A 422 11.06 0.72 -15.95
N THR A 423 11.90 1.03 -14.96
CA THR A 423 11.47 1.43 -13.61
C THR A 423 11.73 2.91 -13.40
N THR A 424 10.74 3.62 -12.89
CA THR A 424 10.77 5.09 -12.76
C THR A 424 10.84 5.54 -11.31
N SER A 425 11.25 6.79 -11.08
CA SER A 425 11.37 7.37 -9.73
C SER A 425 10.04 7.46 -8.98
N ALA A 426 8.93 7.56 -9.70
CA ALA A 426 7.58 7.51 -9.14
C ALA A 426 7.11 6.09 -8.76
N GLY A 427 7.94 5.06 -8.98
CA GLY A 427 7.59 3.66 -8.73
C GLY A 427 6.71 3.04 -9.80
N THR A 428 6.68 3.59 -11.03
CA THR A 428 5.99 2.94 -12.16
C THR A 428 6.95 1.93 -12.82
N VAL A 429 6.44 0.75 -13.19
CA VAL A 429 7.11 -0.25 -14.00
C VAL A 429 6.40 -0.35 -15.35
N GLN A 430 7.13 -0.18 -16.45
CA GLN A 430 6.58 -0.21 -17.81
C GLN A 430 7.34 -1.19 -18.67
N LEU A 431 6.61 -1.93 -19.53
CA LEU A 431 7.23 -2.74 -20.57
C LEU A 431 6.96 -2.12 -21.94
N TRP A 432 8.04 -1.84 -22.64
CA TRP A 432 8.07 -1.29 -23.98
C TRP A 432 8.57 -2.35 -24.95
N GLN A 433 7.94 -2.45 -26.11
CA GLN A 433 8.44 -3.24 -27.23
C GLN A 433 8.70 -2.27 -28.38
N GLN A 434 9.98 -2.06 -28.69
CA GLN A 434 10.40 -0.93 -29.53
C GLN A 434 9.78 0.38 -29.04
N ASP A 435 9.05 1.11 -29.89
CA ASP A 435 8.40 2.40 -29.57
C ASP A 435 6.98 2.26 -28.97
N GLN A 436 6.47 1.04 -28.80
CA GLN A 436 5.10 0.77 -28.31
C GLN A 436 5.10 0.35 -26.84
N LEU A 437 4.35 1.08 -26.01
CA LEU A 437 4.06 0.69 -24.63
C LEU A 437 3.10 -0.50 -24.63
N GLN A 438 3.51 -1.62 -24.04
CA GLN A 438 2.66 -2.82 -23.95
C GLN A 438 1.77 -2.77 -22.70
N TRP A 439 2.37 -2.47 -21.55
CA TRP A 439 1.66 -2.32 -20.29
C TRP A 439 2.42 -1.40 -19.33
N SER A 440 1.70 -0.83 -18.37
CA SER A 440 2.22 0.05 -17.32
C SER A 440 1.59 -0.33 -15.99
N ARG A 441 2.41 -0.41 -14.94
CA ARG A 441 2.00 -0.72 -13.57
C ARG A 441 2.52 0.33 -12.61
N ASP A 442 1.63 0.89 -11.81
CA ASP A 442 1.98 1.85 -10.77
C ASP A 442 2.20 1.13 -9.43
N GLU A 443 3.40 0.58 -9.24
CA GLU A 443 3.81 -0.09 -8.01
C GLU A 443 4.09 0.88 -6.85
N GLY A 444 4.14 2.20 -7.13
CA GLY A 444 4.14 3.25 -6.10
C GLY A 444 2.86 3.28 -5.25
N LEU A 445 1.76 2.65 -5.70
CA LEU A 445 0.53 2.51 -4.92
C LEU A 445 0.65 1.55 -3.72
N ALA A 446 1.74 0.79 -3.60
CA ALA A 446 2.02 -0.04 -2.45
C ALA A 446 2.56 0.74 -1.23
N ASP A 447 2.83 2.04 -1.39
CA ASP A 447 3.38 2.90 -0.34
C ASP A 447 2.60 4.23 -0.27
N ILE A 448 1.33 4.11 0.16
CA ILE A 448 0.39 5.22 0.30
C ILE A 448 0.56 5.88 1.67
N VAL A 449 0.77 7.20 1.67
CA VAL A 449 0.95 8.00 2.89
C VAL A 449 -0.36 8.63 3.35
N ALA A 450 -1.15 9.15 2.42
CA ALA A 450 -2.41 9.82 2.72
C ALA A 450 -3.49 9.46 1.70
N THR A 451 -4.72 9.30 2.17
CA THR A 451 -5.88 9.02 1.31
C THR A 451 -7.15 9.64 1.88
N GLU A 452 -8.03 10.10 1.00
CA GLU A 452 -9.35 10.61 1.33
C GLU A 452 -10.38 10.16 0.28
N PHE A 453 -11.61 9.95 0.74
CA PHE A 453 -12.76 9.73 -0.13
C PHE A 453 -13.38 11.05 -0.54
N VAL A 454 -13.73 11.18 -1.82
CA VAL A 454 -14.38 12.36 -2.38
C VAL A 454 -15.64 11.94 -3.12
N GLU A 455 -16.78 12.50 -2.70
CA GLU A 455 -18.07 12.26 -3.35
C GLU A 455 -18.10 12.79 -4.78
N LEU A 456 -18.82 12.09 -5.66
CA LEU A 456 -19.06 12.53 -7.02
C LEU A 456 -20.32 13.44 -7.10
N PRO A 457 -20.34 14.42 -8.01
CA PRO A 457 -21.52 15.26 -8.23
C PRO A 457 -22.67 14.48 -8.85
N GLU A 458 -23.91 14.89 -8.59
CA GLU A 458 -25.10 14.31 -9.23
C GLU A 458 -25.13 14.62 -10.73
N ARG A 459 -25.70 13.71 -11.51
CA ARG A 459 -25.96 13.95 -12.93
C ARG A 459 -27.11 14.95 -13.08
N VAL A 460 -26.78 16.23 -13.20
CA VAL A 460 -27.77 17.28 -13.43
C VAL A 460 -28.27 17.21 -14.88
N LEU A 461 -29.52 16.77 -15.10
CA LEU A 461 -30.15 16.68 -16.43
C LEU A 461 -30.57 18.04 -17.01
N ALA A 462 -30.63 19.08 -16.18
CA ALA A 462 -30.74 20.49 -16.57
C ALA A 462 -30.43 21.35 -15.33
N ALA A 463 -29.35 22.12 -15.35
CA ALA A 463 -29.01 23.02 -14.26
C ALA A 463 -29.98 24.21 -14.27
N THR A 464 -30.54 24.54 -13.10
CA THR A 464 -31.18 25.84 -12.85
C THR A 464 -30.33 26.58 -11.82
N GLU A 465 -29.80 27.73 -12.22
CA GLU A 465 -29.18 28.71 -11.35
C GLU A 465 -30.29 29.47 -10.59
N GLY A 466 -30.21 29.54 -9.26
CA GLY A 466 -31.04 30.44 -8.44
C GLY A 466 -32.41 29.94 -7.98
N SER A 467 -33.15 30.83 -7.29
CA SER A 467 -34.51 30.59 -6.79
C SER A 467 -35.50 30.48 -7.95
N GLU A 468 -35.75 29.26 -8.39
CA GLU A 468 -36.62 28.95 -9.54
C GLU A 468 -38.03 29.54 -9.35
N GLY A 469 -38.37 30.53 -10.17
CA GLY A 469 -39.73 31.07 -10.23
C GLY A 469 -40.73 30.02 -10.72
N PHE A 470 -42.02 30.18 -10.41
CA PHE A 470 -43.07 29.24 -10.83
C PHE A 470 -43.08 28.96 -12.34
N VAL A 471 -42.84 29.98 -13.16
CA VAL A 471 -42.83 29.87 -14.63
C VAL A 471 -41.62 29.11 -15.14
N GLU A 472 -40.43 29.35 -14.56
CA GLU A 472 -39.21 28.61 -14.89
C GLU A 472 -39.35 27.14 -14.53
N ARG A 473 -39.96 26.85 -13.37
CA ARG A 473 -40.32 25.50 -12.95
C ARG A 473 -41.25 24.81 -13.93
N LEU A 474 -42.33 25.47 -14.33
CA LEU A 474 -43.26 24.93 -15.33
C LEU A 474 -42.57 24.66 -16.66
N LYS A 475 -41.70 25.56 -17.12
CA LYS A 475 -40.92 25.38 -18.35
C LYS A 475 -39.98 24.19 -18.23
N ARG A 476 -39.24 24.04 -17.12
CA ARG A 476 -38.37 22.90 -16.85
C ARG A 476 -39.17 21.60 -16.82
N GLN A 477 -40.27 21.55 -16.06
CA GLN A 477 -41.13 20.37 -15.98
C GLN A 477 -41.71 20.00 -17.34
N SER A 478 -42.09 20.99 -18.17
CA SER A 478 -42.56 20.76 -19.54
C SER A 478 -41.46 20.18 -20.44
N VAL A 479 -40.21 20.65 -20.30
CA VAL A 479 -39.05 20.09 -21.02
C VAL A 479 -38.73 18.68 -20.53
N GLN A 480 -38.79 18.42 -19.21
CA GLN A 480 -38.62 17.09 -18.63
C GLN A 480 -39.72 16.11 -19.09
N LEU A 481 -40.95 16.59 -19.29
CA LEU A 481 -42.07 15.79 -19.79
C LEU A 481 -41.80 15.21 -21.20
N LYS A 482 -40.95 15.87 -22.01
CA LYS A 482 -40.53 15.33 -23.32
C LYS A 482 -39.79 13.99 -23.20
N ASN A 483 -39.12 13.76 -22.07
CA ASN A 483 -38.41 12.51 -21.80
C ASN A 483 -39.29 11.44 -21.14
N LEU A 484 -40.56 11.74 -20.82
CA LEU A 484 -41.49 10.81 -20.19
C LEU A 484 -41.71 9.52 -20.99
N PRO A 485 -41.84 9.53 -22.35
CA PRO A 485 -41.99 8.29 -23.11
C PRO A 485 -40.78 7.35 -22.95
N ASN A 486 -39.57 7.90 -23.03
CA ASN A 486 -38.34 7.12 -22.81
C ASN A 486 -38.28 6.59 -21.38
N TYR A 487 -38.63 7.42 -20.38
CA TYR A 487 -38.73 6.99 -18.99
C TYR A 487 -39.72 5.83 -18.82
N MET A 488 -40.91 5.90 -19.44
CA MET A 488 -41.90 4.81 -19.39
C MET A 488 -41.38 3.52 -20.01
N ILE A 489 -40.71 3.59 -21.16
CA ILE A 489 -40.09 2.42 -21.80
C ILE A 489 -39.01 1.82 -20.88
N HIS A 490 -38.14 2.65 -20.30
CA HIS A 490 -37.13 2.20 -19.35
C HIS A 490 -37.73 1.62 -18.08
N PHE A 491 -38.83 2.19 -17.58
CA PHE A 491 -39.56 1.67 -16.43
C PHE A 491 -40.16 0.29 -16.74
N ILE A 492 -40.85 0.12 -17.87
CA ILE A 492 -41.41 -1.17 -18.29
C ILE A 492 -40.29 -2.19 -18.50
N LYS A 493 -39.18 -1.80 -19.13
CA LYS A 493 -38.02 -2.67 -19.34
C LYS A 493 -37.42 -3.09 -18.00
N ARG A 494 -37.11 -2.15 -17.11
CA ARG A 494 -36.58 -2.39 -15.75
C ARG A 494 -37.53 -3.28 -14.93
N PHE A 495 -38.83 -3.09 -15.10
CA PHE A 495 -39.86 -3.91 -14.46
C PHE A 495 -39.86 -5.35 -15.01
N ALA A 496 -39.82 -5.52 -16.33
CA ALA A 496 -39.83 -6.83 -16.98
C ALA A 496 -38.52 -7.61 -16.74
N THR A 497 -37.37 -6.92 -16.69
CA THR A 497 -36.05 -7.53 -16.49
C THR A 497 -35.65 -7.64 -15.02
N GLY A 498 -36.40 -7.04 -14.10
CA GLY A 498 -36.05 -7.01 -12.68
C GLY A 498 -34.78 -6.20 -12.34
N SER A 499 -34.24 -5.40 -13.28
CA SER A 499 -32.95 -4.71 -13.16
C SER A 499 -33.04 -3.41 -12.35
N TYR A 500 -33.49 -3.53 -11.11
CA TYR A 500 -33.51 -2.44 -10.14
C TYR A 500 -32.14 -2.30 -9.48
N GLU A 501 -31.76 -1.07 -9.19
CA GLU A 501 -30.58 -0.82 -8.36
C GLU A 501 -30.87 -1.28 -6.93
N SER A 502 -29.92 -1.99 -6.34
CA SER A 502 -29.94 -2.56 -5.00
C SER A 502 -28.61 -2.25 -4.29
N ALA A 503 -28.51 -2.55 -3.00
CA ALA A 503 -27.27 -2.31 -2.26
C ALA A 503 -26.06 -3.10 -2.81
N THR A 504 -26.31 -4.25 -3.43
CA THR A 504 -25.29 -5.11 -4.07
C THR A 504 -25.16 -4.87 -5.56
N SER A 505 -25.91 -3.92 -6.13
CA SER A 505 -25.79 -3.59 -7.54
C SER A 505 -24.41 -2.99 -7.87
N SER A 506 -23.93 -3.29 -9.08
CA SER A 506 -22.66 -2.75 -9.55
C SER A 506 -22.76 -1.22 -9.58
N ALA A 507 -21.75 -0.56 -8.99
CA ALA A 507 -21.61 0.89 -9.10
C ALA A 507 -20.81 1.28 -10.37
N VAL A 508 -20.40 0.29 -11.18
CA VAL A 508 -19.65 0.49 -12.42
C VAL A 508 -20.61 1.00 -13.51
N PRO A 509 -20.27 2.08 -14.24
CA PRO A 509 -21.12 2.61 -15.30
C PRO A 509 -21.35 1.60 -16.44
N SER A 510 -22.62 1.39 -16.82
CA SER A 510 -23.02 0.39 -17.84
C SER A 510 -22.77 0.80 -19.31
N SER A 511 -22.22 1.98 -19.59
CA SER A 511 -21.82 2.39 -20.94
C SER A 511 -20.64 3.36 -20.92
N PRO A 512 -19.50 3.05 -21.56
CA PRO A 512 -18.44 4.02 -21.80
C PRO A 512 -18.89 4.92 -22.96
N GLN A 513 -19.65 5.98 -22.67
CA GLN A 513 -19.90 7.01 -23.67
C GLN A 513 -18.55 7.65 -24.04
N SER A 514 -18.25 7.62 -25.32
CA SER A 514 -17.04 8.08 -26.00
C SER A 514 -16.60 9.48 -25.56
N GLY A 515 -15.34 9.59 -25.08
CA GLY A 515 -14.66 10.84 -24.74
C GLY A 515 -15.02 11.39 -23.36
N VAL A 516 -14.12 11.23 -22.38
CA VAL A 516 -14.26 11.63 -20.96
C VAL A 516 -15.65 11.25 -20.39
N ALA A 517 -15.80 9.99 -19.99
CA ALA A 517 -16.98 9.54 -19.26
C ALA A 517 -17.23 10.51 -18.10
N SER A 518 -18.32 11.26 -18.14
CA SER A 518 -18.57 12.30 -17.18
C SER A 518 -18.69 11.68 -15.77
N LEU A 519 -17.81 12.11 -14.87
CA LEU A 519 -17.70 11.58 -13.51
C LEU A 519 -18.89 12.09 -12.68
N HIS A 520 -19.89 11.23 -12.51
CA HIS A 520 -21.07 11.49 -11.70
C HIS A 520 -21.31 10.36 -10.71
N ARG A 521 -21.96 10.69 -9.59
CA ARG A 521 -22.39 9.68 -8.61
C ARG A 521 -23.48 8.79 -9.19
N ASP A 522 -23.50 7.56 -8.70
CA ASP A 522 -24.64 6.67 -8.76
C ASP A 522 -25.75 7.13 -7.80
N THR A 523 -26.91 6.46 -7.84
CA THR A 523 -28.10 6.82 -7.05
C THR A 523 -27.90 6.69 -5.55
N PHE A 524 -27.07 5.72 -5.12
CA PHE A 524 -26.81 5.42 -3.71
C PHE A 524 -25.47 5.97 -3.21
N GLY A 525 -24.68 6.62 -4.08
CA GLY A 525 -23.40 7.21 -3.73
C GLY A 525 -22.32 6.19 -3.36
N PHE A 526 -22.40 4.98 -3.92
CA PHE A 526 -21.34 3.97 -3.78
C PHE A 526 -20.10 4.31 -4.62
N ARG A 527 -20.29 5.03 -5.72
CA ARG A 527 -19.21 5.49 -6.60
C ARG A 527 -18.68 6.84 -6.12
N GLN A 528 -17.44 6.83 -5.67
CA GLN A 528 -16.69 7.97 -5.15
C GLN A 528 -15.29 7.94 -5.78
N VAL A 529 -14.56 9.06 -5.68
CA VAL A 529 -13.15 9.11 -6.06
C VAL A 529 -12.32 8.95 -4.80
N ILE A 530 -11.45 7.95 -4.79
CA ILE A 530 -10.45 7.77 -3.74
C ILE A 530 -9.20 8.51 -4.19
N VAL A 531 -8.87 9.60 -3.50
CA VAL A 531 -7.65 10.35 -3.76
C VAL A 531 -6.56 9.78 -2.87
N MET A 532 -5.40 9.46 -3.45
CA MET A 532 -4.28 8.84 -2.76
C MET A 532 -2.98 9.59 -3.09
N ALA A 533 -2.11 9.73 -2.10
CA ALA A 533 -0.78 10.30 -2.24
C ALA A 533 0.28 9.28 -1.79
N THR A 534 1.27 9.02 -2.64
CA THR A 534 2.34 8.05 -2.38
C THR A 534 3.58 8.72 -1.78
N SER A 535 4.41 7.95 -1.08
CA SER A 535 5.68 8.42 -0.51
C SER A 535 6.66 8.98 -1.56
N ARG A 536 6.53 8.52 -2.82
CA ARG A 536 7.32 8.94 -3.98
C ARG A 536 6.81 10.22 -4.66
N GLY A 537 5.86 10.92 -4.05
CA GLY A 537 5.39 12.22 -4.53
C GLY A 537 4.50 12.11 -5.78
N LYS A 538 3.73 11.02 -5.92
CA LYS A 538 2.70 10.88 -6.96
C LYS A 538 1.32 10.80 -6.31
N ILE A 539 0.35 11.45 -6.95
CA ILE A 539 -1.06 11.42 -6.52
C ILE A 539 -1.92 10.73 -7.58
N PHE A 540 -2.95 10.04 -7.10
CA PHE A 540 -3.88 9.28 -7.92
C PHE A 540 -5.32 9.60 -7.53
N GLY A 541 -6.20 9.69 -8.52
CA GLY A 541 -7.64 9.56 -8.34
C GLY A 541 -8.08 8.19 -8.83
N ILE A 542 -8.62 7.36 -7.94
CA ILE A 542 -9.08 6.01 -8.25
C ILE A 542 -10.60 5.94 -8.12
N ASP A 543 -11.27 5.28 -9.07
CA ASP A 543 -12.70 5.03 -9.00
C ASP A 543 -12.98 3.95 -7.94
N SER A 544 -13.77 4.27 -6.92
CA SER A 544 -14.11 3.33 -5.85
C SER A 544 -14.91 2.11 -6.33
N SER A 545 -15.56 2.18 -7.50
CA SER A 545 -16.40 1.09 -8.01
C SER A 545 -15.62 -0.07 -8.62
N ASN A 546 -14.44 0.19 -9.21
CA ASN A 546 -13.68 -0.82 -9.96
C ASN A 546 -12.15 -0.75 -9.76
N GLY A 547 -11.64 0.20 -8.97
CA GLY A 547 -10.21 0.35 -8.72
C GLY A 547 -9.40 0.91 -9.90
N GLN A 548 -10.05 1.41 -10.95
CA GLN A 548 -9.38 2.00 -12.10
C GLN A 548 -8.82 3.38 -11.75
N VAL A 549 -7.59 3.65 -12.21
CA VAL A 549 -6.98 4.98 -12.11
C VAL A 549 -7.68 5.91 -13.11
N LEU A 550 -8.36 6.93 -12.60
CA LEU A 550 -9.03 7.97 -13.40
C LEU A 550 -8.01 9.00 -13.91
N TRP A 551 -7.12 9.42 -13.02
CA TRP A 551 -6.04 10.34 -13.33
C TRP A 551 -4.87 10.10 -12.37
N SER A 552 -3.67 10.50 -12.79
CA SER A 552 -2.47 10.49 -11.94
C SER A 552 -1.63 11.73 -12.22
N LYS A 553 -1.06 12.34 -11.19
CA LYS A 553 -0.16 13.50 -11.32
C LYS A 553 1.06 13.35 -10.42
N LEU A 554 2.22 13.73 -10.93
CA LEU A 554 3.42 13.89 -10.11
C LEU A 554 3.36 15.24 -9.36
N LEU A 555 3.82 15.30 -8.12
CA LEU A 555 3.97 16.54 -7.38
C LEU A 555 5.24 17.26 -7.85
N ALA A 556 5.10 18.50 -8.33
CA ALA A 556 6.21 19.27 -8.88
C ALA A 556 7.23 19.65 -7.80
N LEU A 557 8.52 19.46 -8.10
CA LEU A 557 9.65 19.90 -7.29
C LEU A 557 9.91 21.42 -7.35
N GLY A 558 9.30 22.13 -8.31
CA GLY A 558 9.47 23.58 -8.45
C GLY A 558 10.94 23.96 -8.66
N ALA A 559 11.42 24.99 -7.96
CA ALA A 559 12.80 25.47 -8.09
C ALA A 559 13.87 24.43 -7.72
N LYS A 560 13.52 23.41 -6.92
CA LYS A 560 14.44 22.35 -6.48
C LYS A 560 14.56 21.19 -7.47
N GLN A 561 13.94 21.26 -8.64
CA GLN A 561 14.01 20.19 -9.63
C GLN A 561 15.44 19.92 -10.14
N ALA A 562 16.32 20.93 -10.07
CA ALA A 562 17.73 20.80 -10.43
C ALA A 562 18.61 20.21 -9.31
N GLU A 563 18.09 20.09 -8.09
CA GLU A 563 18.83 19.52 -6.95
C GLU A 563 18.83 17.99 -7.05
N GLU A 564 20.01 17.38 -6.90
CA GLU A 564 20.15 15.93 -6.95
C GLU A 564 19.44 15.28 -5.75
N GLY A 565 18.61 14.27 -6.03
CA GLY A 565 17.84 13.57 -5.00
C GLY A 565 16.66 14.37 -4.41
N ALA A 566 16.24 15.48 -5.03
CA ALA A 566 15.07 16.23 -4.59
C ALA A 566 13.78 15.39 -4.64
N ARG A 567 13.02 15.38 -3.55
CA ARG A 567 11.78 14.62 -3.40
C ARG A 567 10.69 15.44 -2.73
N VAL A 568 9.44 15.07 -3.01
CA VAL A 568 8.26 15.60 -2.32
C VAL A 568 7.68 14.48 -1.47
N LYS A 569 7.58 14.70 -0.16
CA LYS A 569 6.99 13.78 0.80
C LYS A 569 5.64 14.32 1.26
N PRO A 570 4.51 13.73 0.81
CA PRO A 570 3.19 14.05 1.36
C PRO A 570 3.13 13.77 2.87
N VAL A 571 2.36 14.56 3.62
CA VAL A 571 2.20 14.41 5.07
C VAL A 571 0.73 14.18 5.44
N LYS A 572 -0.17 15.08 5.00
CA LYS A 572 -1.62 14.98 5.25
C LYS A 572 -2.41 15.45 4.02
N MET A 573 -3.64 14.95 3.90
CA MET A 573 -4.58 15.27 2.83
C MET A 573 -5.90 15.71 3.44
N PHE A 574 -6.55 16.70 2.83
CA PHE A 574 -7.82 17.24 3.30
C PHE A 574 -8.75 17.57 2.15
N VAL A 575 -10.04 17.26 2.31
CA VAL A 575 -11.11 17.74 1.42
C VAL A 575 -11.49 19.17 1.85
N VAL A 576 -11.03 20.16 1.09
CA VAL A 576 -11.24 21.59 1.40
C VAL A 576 -12.54 22.14 0.82
N LYS A 577 -13.13 21.45 -0.16
CA LYS A 577 -14.46 21.74 -0.69
C LYS A 577 -15.14 20.44 -1.11
N ALA A 578 -16.28 20.14 -0.50
CA ALA A 578 -17.10 18.97 -0.85
C ALA A 578 -18.21 19.36 -1.84
N VAL A 579 -18.81 18.37 -2.52
CA VAL A 579 -19.90 18.58 -3.50
C VAL A 579 -21.11 19.31 -2.91
N GLY A 580 -21.39 19.10 -1.62
CA GLY A 580 -22.50 19.73 -0.91
C GLY A 580 -22.22 21.13 -0.34
N ASP A 581 -20.98 21.61 -0.40
CA ASP A 581 -20.62 22.93 0.11
C ASP A 581 -21.16 23.99 -0.88
N LEU A 582 -22.15 24.79 -0.47
CA LEU A 582 -22.72 25.88 -1.28
C LEU A 582 -21.74 27.07 -1.31
N GLU A 583 -21.40 27.57 -2.50
CA GLU A 583 -20.70 28.86 -2.62
C GLU A 583 -21.72 29.99 -2.47
N GLU A 584 -21.73 30.70 -1.33
CA GLU A 584 -22.62 31.87 -1.13
C GLU A 584 -22.31 33.04 -2.09
N ASN A 585 -21.12 33.09 -2.68
CA ASN A 585 -20.62 34.28 -3.41
C ASN A 585 -20.44 34.10 -4.92
N THR A 586 -20.84 32.97 -5.49
CA THR A 586 -20.82 32.74 -6.94
C THR A 586 -22.16 32.14 -7.32
N ASN A 587 -22.81 32.69 -8.34
CA ASN A 587 -23.99 32.09 -8.97
C ASN A 587 -23.66 30.76 -9.69
N ALA A 588 -22.56 30.09 -9.33
CA ALA A 588 -22.13 28.83 -9.87
C ALA A 588 -22.85 27.69 -9.14
N GLY A 589 -23.27 26.65 -9.87
CA GLY A 589 -23.90 25.47 -9.30
C GLY A 589 -23.01 24.70 -8.30
N PRO A 590 -23.37 23.45 -7.91
CA PRO A 590 -22.54 22.66 -7.00
C PRO A 590 -21.10 22.61 -7.53
N GLY A 591 -20.17 23.19 -6.76
CA GLY A 591 -18.79 23.35 -7.19
C GLY A 591 -18.08 22.02 -7.31
N GLU A 592 -17.07 21.96 -8.18
CA GLU A 592 -16.19 20.80 -8.25
C GLU A 592 -15.49 20.58 -6.89
N PRO A 593 -15.40 19.33 -6.39
CA PRO A 593 -14.76 19.07 -5.11
C PRO A 593 -13.26 19.29 -5.18
N GLU A 594 -12.70 19.91 -4.14
CA GLU A 594 -11.31 20.34 -4.08
C GLU A 594 -10.58 19.68 -2.90
N VAL A 595 -9.33 19.31 -3.15
CA VAL A 595 -8.45 18.64 -2.19
C VAL A 595 -7.15 19.41 -2.02
N ALA A 596 -6.66 19.49 -0.79
CA ALA A 596 -5.35 20.05 -0.46
C ALA A 596 -4.45 18.98 0.18
N VAL A 597 -3.24 18.82 -0.36
CA VAL A 597 -2.20 17.94 0.19
C VAL A 597 -1.08 18.79 0.76
N VAL A 598 -0.83 18.65 2.06
CA VAL A 598 0.31 19.25 2.75
C VAL A 598 1.51 18.33 2.59
N ALA A 599 2.61 18.84 2.06
CA ALA A 599 3.82 18.08 1.78
C ALA A 599 5.09 18.84 2.17
N GLN A 600 6.16 18.08 2.42
CA GLN A 600 7.51 18.60 2.61
C GLN A 600 8.31 18.40 1.32
N ARG A 601 9.09 19.41 0.94
CA ARG A 601 9.92 19.41 -0.27
C ARG A 601 11.37 19.72 0.07
N GLY A 602 12.28 18.78 -0.18
CA GLY A 602 13.70 18.90 0.13
C GLY A 602 14.58 17.96 -0.69
N GLY A 603 15.89 18.14 -0.57
CA GLY A 603 16.92 17.27 -1.15
C GLY A 603 17.29 16.12 -0.21
N SER A 604 18.06 15.16 -0.70
CA SER A 604 18.57 14.04 0.11
C SER A 604 19.76 14.43 1.00
N GLY A 605 20.28 15.65 0.90
CA GLY A 605 21.46 16.11 1.64
C GLY A 605 21.11 16.77 2.97
N SER A 606 21.94 16.54 4.00
CA SER A 606 21.81 17.12 5.36
C SER A 606 21.81 18.65 5.39
N THR A 607 22.26 19.31 4.32
CA THR A 607 22.36 20.77 4.18
C THR A 607 21.21 21.36 3.35
N SER A 608 20.31 20.53 2.79
CA SER A 608 19.20 21.04 1.98
C SER A 608 18.07 21.54 2.88
N GLU A 609 17.76 22.83 2.77
CA GLU A 609 16.64 23.43 3.52
C GLU A 609 15.34 22.75 3.10
N GLU A 610 14.50 22.30 4.04
CA GLU A 610 13.17 21.77 3.72
C GLU A 610 12.17 22.91 3.51
N GLU A 611 11.20 22.74 2.61
CA GLU A 611 10.11 23.69 2.41
C GLU A 611 8.75 23.02 2.65
N ILE A 612 7.81 23.79 3.20
CA ILE A 612 6.42 23.37 3.33
C ILE A 612 5.64 23.84 2.11
N VAL A 613 5.00 22.90 1.43
CA VAL A 613 4.27 23.16 0.18
C VAL A 613 2.87 22.54 0.28
N VAL A 614 1.86 23.28 -0.15
CA VAL A 614 0.48 22.80 -0.26
C VAL A 614 0.08 22.67 -1.72
N TYR A 615 -0.33 21.47 -2.13
CA TYR A 615 -0.83 21.17 -3.46
C TYR A 615 -2.36 21.16 -3.43
N HIS A 616 -3.00 22.10 -4.13
CA HIS A 616 -4.45 22.29 -4.12
C HIS A 616 -5.04 22.12 -5.51
N PHE A 617 -5.91 21.12 -5.65
CA PHE A 617 -6.37 20.62 -6.95
C PHE A 617 -7.81 20.12 -6.90
N HIS A 618 -8.42 20.01 -8.08
CA HIS A 618 -9.74 19.41 -8.27
C HIS A 618 -9.65 17.89 -8.15
N ALA A 619 -10.45 17.30 -7.26
CA ALA A 619 -10.39 15.87 -6.98
C ALA A 619 -10.80 14.99 -8.19
N LEU A 620 -11.62 15.51 -9.09
CA LEU A 620 -12.15 14.74 -10.23
C LEU A 620 -11.18 14.70 -11.42
N THR A 621 -10.35 15.73 -11.59
CA THR A 621 -9.47 15.88 -12.75
C THR A 621 -7.98 15.83 -12.40
N GLY A 622 -7.63 16.06 -11.12
CA GLY A 622 -6.25 16.20 -10.68
C GLY A 622 -5.58 17.49 -11.15
N GLU A 623 -6.33 18.47 -11.65
CA GLU A 623 -5.77 19.75 -12.10
C GLU A 623 -5.76 20.80 -11.00
N ASN A 624 -4.78 21.73 -11.05
CA ASN A 624 -4.73 22.84 -10.09
C ASN A 624 -6.02 23.66 -10.12
N VAL A 625 -6.52 24.06 -8.94
CA VAL A 625 -7.73 24.89 -8.85
C VAL A 625 -7.52 26.24 -9.51
N LYS A 626 -6.38 26.89 -9.23
CA LYS A 626 -6.04 28.22 -9.75
C LYS A 626 -5.69 28.17 -11.24
N PRO A 627 -6.39 28.91 -12.13
CA PRO A 627 -6.15 28.90 -13.58
C PRO A 627 -4.71 29.23 -13.98
N ALA A 628 -4.05 30.15 -13.28
CA ALA A 628 -2.65 30.51 -13.51
C ALA A 628 -1.67 29.32 -13.37
N LEU A 629 -2.08 28.27 -12.65
CA LEU A 629 -1.30 27.05 -12.41
C LEU A 629 -1.78 25.86 -13.25
N ARG A 630 -2.85 25.99 -14.06
CA ARG A 630 -3.36 24.94 -14.95
C ARG A 630 -2.52 24.82 -16.23
N LYS A 631 -1.23 24.51 -16.07
CA LYS A 631 -0.37 24.14 -17.19
C LYS A 631 -0.28 22.61 -17.26
N PRO A 632 -0.24 22.01 -18.47
CA PRO A 632 0.06 20.59 -18.63
C PRO A 632 1.39 20.26 -17.93
N GLY A 633 1.40 19.14 -17.20
CA GLY A 633 2.58 18.67 -16.49
C GLY A 633 2.32 18.30 -15.02
N PRO A 634 3.39 18.26 -14.19
CA PRO A 634 3.31 17.94 -12.78
C PRO A 634 2.47 18.98 -12.01
N LEU A 635 1.80 18.52 -10.96
CA LEU A 635 0.95 19.35 -10.12
C LEU A 635 1.80 20.38 -9.36
N ARG A 636 1.42 21.66 -9.41
CA ARG A 636 2.25 22.74 -8.88
C ARG A 636 1.78 23.11 -7.49
N GLY A 637 2.68 22.98 -6.52
CA GLY A 637 2.39 23.35 -5.14
C GLY A 637 2.62 24.83 -4.86
N ILE A 638 1.90 25.35 -3.88
CA ILE A 638 2.04 26.71 -3.34
C ILE A 638 2.93 26.62 -2.12
N LYS A 639 4.05 27.35 -2.14
CA LYS A 639 4.97 27.41 -1.00
C LYS A 639 4.30 28.16 0.14
N VAL A 640 4.26 27.54 1.32
CA VAL A 640 3.68 28.08 2.55
C VAL A 640 4.78 28.59 3.49
N ALA A 641 5.85 27.80 3.67
CA ALA A 641 7.00 28.19 4.49
C ALA A 641 8.32 27.77 3.83
N SER A 642 9.39 28.53 4.08
CA SER A 642 10.77 28.24 3.65
C SER A 642 11.60 27.83 4.86
N SER A 643 12.56 26.92 4.68
CA SER A 643 13.45 26.42 5.74
C SER A 643 12.69 25.87 6.95
N ALA A 644 11.59 25.15 6.70
CA ALA A 644 10.67 24.66 7.71
C ALA A 644 10.18 23.24 7.40
N SER A 645 9.97 22.46 8.45
CA SER A 645 9.40 21.10 8.39
C SER A 645 8.03 21.09 9.06
N VAL A 646 7.07 20.42 8.44
CA VAL A 646 5.74 20.18 9.03
C VAL A 646 5.86 19.32 10.29
N THR A 647 5.28 19.78 11.39
CA THR A 647 5.02 18.99 12.61
C THR A 647 3.65 18.36 12.54
N ASP A 648 2.62 19.15 12.25
CA ASP A 648 1.27 18.66 12.04
C ASP A 648 0.42 19.63 11.18
N ALA A 649 -0.73 19.17 10.71
CA ALA A 649 -1.70 19.99 9.98
C ALA A 649 -3.15 19.62 10.34
N TYR A 650 -4.02 20.63 10.31
CA TYR A 650 -5.44 20.56 10.70
C TYR A 650 -6.32 21.33 9.72
N VAL A 651 -7.62 21.02 9.70
CA VAL A 651 -8.62 21.81 8.97
C VAL A 651 -9.57 22.45 9.97
N LEU A 652 -9.75 23.75 9.83
CA LEU A 652 -10.80 24.50 10.50
C LEU A 652 -11.96 24.69 9.54
N GLN A 653 -13.16 24.38 9.99
CA GLN A 653 -14.39 24.57 9.23
C GLN A 653 -15.22 25.68 9.88
N SER A 654 -15.60 26.67 9.07
CA SER A 654 -16.51 27.75 9.44
C SER A 654 -17.59 27.91 8.37
N ALA A 655 -18.65 28.66 8.66
CA ALA A 655 -19.68 29.00 7.68
C ALA A 655 -19.09 29.70 6.44
N ASN A 656 -18.03 30.49 6.64
CA ASN A 656 -17.38 31.28 5.60
C ASN A 656 -16.29 30.52 4.82
N GLY A 657 -16.11 29.21 5.07
CA GLY A 657 -15.16 28.36 4.36
C GLY A 657 -14.27 27.50 5.27
N LYS A 658 -13.38 26.72 4.64
CA LYS A 658 -12.40 25.84 5.31
C LYS A 658 -10.98 26.40 5.19
N VAL A 659 -10.21 26.31 6.26
CA VAL A 659 -8.81 26.77 6.33
C VAL A 659 -7.93 25.63 6.81
N VAL A 660 -6.85 25.37 6.07
CA VAL A 660 -5.80 24.43 6.49
C VAL A 660 -4.80 25.20 7.38
N VAL A 661 -4.62 24.72 8.59
CA VAL A 661 -3.66 25.23 9.58
C VAL A 661 -2.48 24.28 9.61
N VAL A 662 -1.29 24.78 9.26
CA VAL A 662 -0.04 24.00 9.26
C VAL A 662 0.85 24.49 10.39
N LEU A 663 1.35 23.55 11.20
CA LEU A 663 2.32 23.79 12.24
C LEU A 663 3.70 23.33 11.78
N ASP A 664 4.70 24.19 11.89
CA ASP A 664 6.10 23.80 11.66
C ASP A 664 6.80 23.26 12.92
N ARG A 665 8.08 22.89 12.81
CA ARG A 665 8.91 22.41 13.93
C ARG A 665 9.15 23.44 15.02
N GLU A 666 9.06 24.73 14.68
CA GLU A 666 9.15 25.84 15.64
C GLU A 666 7.78 26.20 16.22
N LEU A 667 6.75 25.40 15.93
CA LEU A 667 5.36 25.59 16.36
C LEU A 667 4.75 26.91 15.86
N LYS A 668 5.29 27.48 14.79
CA LYS A 668 4.69 28.63 14.09
C LYS A 668 3.55 28.14 13.22
N VAL A 669 2.50 28.97 13.18
CA VAL A 669 1.28 28.69 12.44
C VAL A 669 1.36 29.31 11.06
N HIS A 670 1.12 28.47 10.05
CA HIS A 670 0.98 28.89 8.67
C HIS A 670 -0.42 28.54 8.16
N LEU A 671 -1.11 29.50 7.56
CA LEU A 671 -2.49 29.32 7.09
C LEU A 671 -2.52 29.10 5.58
N TYR A 672 -3.36 28.18 5.13
CA TYR A 672 -3.64 27.97 3.72
C TYR A 672 -5.16 27.87 3.46
N PRO A 673 -5.73 28.67 2.53
CA PRO A 673 -5.08 29.76 1.80
C PRO A 673 -4.79 30.96 2.72
N ASP A 674 -3.68 31.68 2.49
CA ASP A 674 -3.35 32.90 3.24
C ASP A 674 -4.17 34.09 2.72
N THR A 675 -5.41 34.22 3.19
CA THR A 675 -6.32 35.33 2.86
C THR A 675 -6.80 36.03 4.13
N PRO A 676 -7.27 37.29 4.02
CA PRO A 676 -7.87 37.99 5.16
C PRO A 676 -9.05 37.23 5.79
N THR A 677 -9.82 36.49 4.98
CA THR A 677 -10.91 35.63 5.46
C THR A 677 -10.41 34.43 6.25
N SER A 678 -9.32 33.77 5.80
CA SER A 678 -8.72 32.68 6.55
C SER A 678 -8.15 33.15 7.89
N LYS A 679 -7.55 34.34 7.91
CA LYS A 679 -7.07 34.98 9.15
C LYS A 679 -8.22 35.26 10.10
N SER A 680 -9.33 35.82 9.61
CA SER A 680 -10.48 36.09 10.49
C SER A 680 -11.11 34.83 11.05
N ILE A 681 -11.24 33.76 10.26
CA ILE A 681 -11.71 32.43 10.72
C ILE A 681 -10.79 31.88 11.81
N PHE A 682 -9.47 31.95 11.59
CA PHE A 682 -8.49 31.48 12.57
C PHE A 682 -8.51 32.32 13.85
N HIS A 683 -8.49 33.66 13.75
CA HIS A 683 -8.54 34.55 14.90
C HIS A 683 -9.82 34.39 15.72
N ALA A 684 -10.97 34.15 15.08
CA ALA A 684 -12.23 33.90 15.78
C ALA A 684 -12.22 32.58 16.57
N SER A 685 -11.41 31.61 16.14
CA SER A 685 -11.35 30.27 16.73
C SER A 685 -10.16 30.08 17.68
N ILE A 686 -9.19 31.01 17.69
CA ILE A 686 -7.87 30.82 18.29
C ILE A 686 -7.91 30.41 19.77
N SER A 687 -8.84 31.00 20.55
CA SER A 687 -8.98 30.74 21.98
C SER A 687 -9.57 29.36 22.30
N ALA A 688 -10.35 28.80 21.38
CA ALA A 688 -10.99 27.49 21.53
C ALA A 688 -10.13 26.33 20.98
N LEU A 689 -9.07 26.63 20.23
CA LEU A 689 -8.22 25.63 19.63
C LEU A 689 -7.16 25.13 20.61
N SER A 690 -7.12 23.82 20.78
CA SER A 690 -6.04 23.14 21.50
C SER A 690 -5.62 21.89 20.74
N VAL A 691 -4.33 21.61 20.79
CA VAL A 691 -3.74 20.51 20.03
C VAL A 691 -2.73 19.76 20.90
N PRO A 692 -2.95 18.46 21.19
CA PRO A 692 -1.95 17.62 21.81
C PRO A 692 -0.91 17.19 20.76
N LEU A 693 0.36 17.49 21.01
CA LEU A 693 1.49 17.09 20.17
C LEU A 693 2.41 16.15 20.92
N ARG A 694 3.01 15.22 20.17
CA ARG A 694 4.12 14.39 20.64
C ARG A 694 5.42 15.18 20.48
N VAL A 695 5.98 15.66 21.59
CA VAL A 695 7.21 16.47 21.61
C VAL A 695 8.34 15.60 22.14
N ARG A 696 9.48 15.60 21.45
CA ARG A 696 10.70 14.93 21.91
C ARG A 696 11.46 15.88 22.85
N ASP A 697 11.82 15.38 24.03
CA ASP A 697 12.71 16.08 24.94
C ASP A 697 14.17 15.75 24.57
N ASP A 698 14.92 16.74 24.10
CA ASP A 698 16.31 16.56 23.66
C ASP A 698 17.25 16.13 24.78
N THR A 699 16.92 16.42 26.05
CA THR A 699 17.77 16.07 27.19
C THR A 699 17.63 14.62 27.62
N THR A 700 16.41 14.08 27.58
CA THR A 700 16.09 12.71 28.01
C THR A 700 15.89 11.74 26.86
N ALA A 701 15.84 12.25 25.62
CA ALA A 701 15.46 11.52 24.40
C ALA A 701 14.09 10.81 24.49
N LYS A 702 13.25 11.16 25.47
CA LYS A 702 11.89 10.65 25.66
C LYS A 702 10.86 11.55 24.97
N HIS A 703 9.75 10.99 24.54
CA HIS A 703 8.61 11.74 24.04
C HIS A 703 7.63 12.03 25.17
N ARG A 704 7.14 13.27 25.20
CA ARG A 704 6.07 13.72 26.10
C ARG A 704 4.88 14.16 25.29
N LEU A 705 3.69 14.00 25.88
CA LEU A 705 2.46 14.55 25.31
C LEU A 705 2.30 15.95 25.88
N VAL A 706 2.35 16.95 25.00
CA VAL A 706 2.24 18.35 25.39
C VAL A 706 1.04 18.93 24.67
N GLY A 707 0.09 19.45 25.45
CA GLY A 707 -1.02 20.22 24.91
C GLY A 707 -0.56 21.62 24.58
N HIS A 708 -0.94 22.11 23.40
CA HIS A 708 -0.64 23.46 22.96
C HIS A 708 -1.93 24.24 22.72
N GLN A 709 -1.89 25.52 23.04
CA GLN A 709 -2.92 26.50 22.69
C GLN A 709 -2.31 27.57 21.78
N PHE A 710 -3.11 28.16 20.92
CA PHE A 710 -2.63 29.13 19.95
C PHE A 710 -2.70 30.54 20.54
N VAL A 711 -1.62 31.30 20.38
CA VAL A 711 -1.53 32.70 20.82
C VAL A 711 -0.97 33.55 19.67
N GLN A 712 -1.46 34.79 19.57
CA GLN A 712 -0.92 35.75 18.61
C GLN A 712 0.40 36.33 19.15
N SER A 713 1.47 36.31 18.36
CA SER A 713 2.73 36.93 18.77
C SER A 713 2.58 38.44 18.96
N VAL A 714 3.18 38.96 20.04
CA VAL A 714 3.13 40.38 20.44
C VAL A 714 4.25 41.21 19.77
N GLU A 715 5.32 40.56 19.28
CA GLU A 715 6.49 41.23 18.71
C GLU A 715 6.46 41.26 17.18
N GLY A 716 5.82 42.27 16.57
CA GLY A 716 6.05 42.75 15.19
C GLY A 716 5.81 41.78 14.01
N ALA A 717 5.71 40.47 14.25
CA ALA A 717 5.45 39.43 13.29
C ALA A 717 3.99 38.99 13.42
N SER A 718 3.23 39.11 12.34
CA SER A 718 1.81 38.75 12.22
C SER A 718 1.52 37.24 12.31
N VAL A 719 2.46 36.43 12.83
CA VAL A 719 2.43 34.97 12.85
C VAL A 719 1.98 34.47 14.22
N ALA A 720 0.95 33.62 14.26
CA ALA A 720 0.52 32.96 15.48
C ALA A 720 1.48 31.81 15.84
N VAL A 721 1.61 31.51 17.13
CA VAL A 721 2.48 30.45 17.65
C VAL A 721 1.68 29.56 18.58
N ALA A 722 1.94 28.25 18.54
CA ALA A 722 1.36 27.31 19.49
C ALA A 722 2.24 27.24 20.74
N VAL A 723 1.71 27.66 21.89
CA VAL A 723 2.40 27.65 23.19
C VAL A 723 1.94 26.48 24.05
N PRO A 724 2.84 25.83 24.79
CA PRO A 724 2.48 24.70 25.64
C PRO A 724 1.62 25.15 26.84
N THR A 725 0.53 24.43 27.11
CA THR A 725 -0.40 24.71 28.22
C THR A 725 -0.41 23.63 29.29
N TRP A 726 -0.23 22.36 28.91
CA TRP A 726 -0.14 21.25 29.83
C TRP A 726 0.82 20.19 29.29
N THR A 727 1.33 19.34 30.17
CA THR A 727 2.18 18.20 29.81
C THR A 727 1.73 16.99 30.60
N LEU A 728 1.56 15.85 29.93
CA LEU A 728 1.24 14.59 30.58
C LEU A 728 2.52 13.98 31.16
N SER A 729 2.52 13.72 32.46
CA SER A 729 3.56 12.92 33.11
C SER A 729 3.23 11.44 32.97
N LEU A 730 4.14 10.68 32.35
CA LEU A 730 4.04 9.22 32.25
C LEU A 730 4.89 8.55 33.34
N PRO A 731 4.56 7.31 33.73
CA PRO A 731 5.39 6.52 34.64
C PRO A 731 6.84 6.38 34.17
N ASP A 732 7.77 6.22 35.13
CA ASP A 732 9.19 6.05 34.83
C ASP A 732 9.43 4.80 33.98
N GLY A 733 9.95 5.01 32.77
CA GLY A 733 10.28 3.94 31.83
C GLY A 733 9.29 3.77 30.68
N GLU A 734 8.21 4.56 30.61
CA GLU A 734 7.36 4.62 29.42
C GLU A 734 7.77 5.75 28.46
N ASP A 735 7.56 5.53 27.17
CA ASP A 735 7.72 6.48 26.08
C ASP A 735 6.51 6.43 25.14
N ILE A 736 6.11 7.55 24.55
CA ILE A 736 4.93 7.63 23.68
C ILE A 736 5.27 7.07 22.31
N GLN A 737 4.50 6.07 21.86
CA GLN A 737 4.61 5.48 20.53
C GLN A 737 3.74 6.22 19.50
N SER A 738 2.48 6.49 19.81
CA SER A 738 1.53 7.11 18.87
C SER A 738 0.35 7.79 19.55
N ILE A 739 -0.23 8.78 18.86
CA ILE A 739 -1.48 9.45 19.23
C ILE A 739 -2.52 9.10 18.15
N ILE A 740 -3.64 8.51 18.56
CA ILE A 740 -4.72 8.08 17.67
C ILE A 740 -5.95 8.97 17.95
N PRO A 741 -6.37 9.80 16.98
CA PRO A 741 -7.59 10.58 17.11
C PRO A 741 -8.83 9.69 16.98
N PRO A 742 -10.01 10.13 17.47
CA PRO A 742 -11.26 9.41 17.30
C PRO A 742 -11.56 9.19 15.82
N SER A 743 -11.92 7.96 15.44
CA SER A 743 -12.24 7.62 14.05
C SER A 743 -13.43 8.41 13.53
N ALA A 744 -14.38 8.77 14.40
CA ALA A 744 -15.62 9.46 14.07
C ALA A 744 -15.58 10.98 14.26
N ARG A 745 -14.41 11.63 14.26
CA ARG A 745 -14.33 13.10 14.40
C ARG A 745 -15.17 13.79 13.32
N GLY A 746 -16.19 14.55 13.73
CA GLY A 746 -17.13 15.23 12.83
C GLY A 746 -18.26 14.36 12.24
N VAL A 747 -18.40 13.10 12.67
CA VAL A 747 -19.54 12.25 12.32
C VAL A 747 -20.63 12.43 13.39
N PRO A 748 -21.89 12.66 13.00
CA PRO A 748 -22.98 12.83 13.95
C PRO A 748 -23.22 11.55 14.77
N VAL A 749 -23.61 11.73 16.03
CA VAL A 749 -24.01 10.66 16.95
C VAL A 749 -25.53 10.63 17.00
N ALA A 750 -26.16 9.57 16.48
CA ALA A 750 -27.62 9.50 16.41
C ALA A 750 -28.30 9.29 17.78
N SER A 751 -27.67 8.49 18.66
CA SER A 751 -28.22 8.20 19.99
C SER A 751 -27.24 8.60 21.10
N LEU A 752 -27.69 9.49 21.98
CA LEU A 752 -26.96 9.98 23.14
C LEU A 752 -26.92 8.98 24.32
N GLY A 753 -27.76 7.94 24.28
CA GLY A 753 -27.85 6.96 25.35
C GLY A 753 -28.28 5.59 24.85
N LYS A 754 -28.17 4.60 25.72
CA LYS A 754 -28.61 3.22 25.51
C LYS A 754 -29.75 2.92 26.46
N VAL A 755 -30.92 2.59 25.90
CA VAL A 755 -32.10 2.23 26.69
C VAL A 755 -31.98 0.77 27.13
N LEU A 756 -32.13 0.53 28.43
CA LEU A 756 -32.09 -0.79 29.06
C LEU A 756 -33.46 -1.49 28.97
N GLY A 757 -33.51 -2.79 29.22
CA GLY A 757 -34.77 -3.58 29.17
C GLY A 757 -35.86 -3.04 30.10
N ASN A 758 -35.47 -2.49 31.25
CA ASN A 758 -36.38 -1.85 32.21
C ASN A 758 -36.78 -0.39 31.83
N ARG A 759 -36.45 0.09 30.62
CA ARG A 759 -36.70 1.44 30.08
C ARG A 759 -35.93 2.59 30.74
N THR A 760 -34.97 2.28 31.60
CA THR A 760 -34.00 3.27 32.09
C THR A 760 -32.88 3.46 31.06
N THR A 761 -32.15 4.56 31.10
CA THR A 761 -31.18 4.94 30.07
C THR A 761 -29.77 5.10 30.64
N LEU A 762 -28.80 4.45 30.01
CA LEU A 762 -27.39 4.75 30.22
C LEU A 762 -26.95 5.83 29.21
N TYR A 763 -26.63 7.04 29.69
CA TYR A 763 -26.14 8.11 28.83
C TYR A 763 -24.69 7.89 28.46
N LYS A 764 -24.36 8.00 27.17
CA LYS A 764 -23.00 7.77 26.67
C LYS A 764 -22.10 8.93 27.04
N TYR A 765 -20.87 8.63 27.46
CA TYR A 765 -19.86 9.68 27.64
C TYR A 765 -19.28 10.08 26.28
N LEU A 766 -19.68 11.25 25.79
CA LEU A 766 -19.39 11.75 24.44
C LEU A 766 -18.47 12.98 24.51
N ASN A 767 -17.16 12.75 24.58
CA ASN A 767 -16.17 13.81 24.52
C ASN A 767 -15.38 13.76 23.20
N GLU A 768 -15.66 14.68 22.27
CA GLU A 768 -14.99 14.75 20.95
C GLU A 768 -13.50 15.09 21.03
N ARG A 769 -13.03 15.56 22.18
CA ARG A 769 -11.65 16.01 22.43
C ARG A 769 -10.76 14.91 22.98
N LEU A 770 -11.29 13.69 23.14
CA LEU A 770 -10.51 12.53 23.55
C LEU A 770 -9.51 12.11 22.47
N VAL A 771 -8.34 11.67 22.91
CA VAL A 771 -7.32 11.04 22.07
C VAL A 771 -6.81 9.78 22.77
N VAL A 772 -6.55 8.73 21.99
CA VAL A 772 -5.89 7.53 22.51
C VAL A 772 -4.39 7.71 22.37
N VAL A 773 -3.65 7.48 23.44
CA VAL A 773 -2.20 7.59 23.51
C VAL A 773 -1.66 6.22 23.86
N LEU A 774 -0.85 5.66 22.96
CA LEU A 774 -0.19 4.38 23.16
C LEU A 774 1.25 4.63 23.61
N THR A 775 1.67 3.94 24.67
CA THR A 775 3.03 4.02 25.21
C THR A 775 3.73 2.66 25.16
N ALA A 776 5.04 2.70 25.05
CA ALA A 776 5.93 1.54 25.05
C ALA A 776 7.05 1.73 26.08
N PRO A 777 7.65 0.65 26.60
CA PRO A 777 8.78 0.77 27.49
C PRO A 777 9.99 1.36 26.75
N HIS A 778 10.69 2.26 27.41
CA HIS A 778 11.85 2.95 26.87
C HIS A 778 13.06 2.00 26.81
N SER A 779 13.81 2.03 25.71
CA SER A 779 14.88 1.08 25.40
C SER A 779 16.00 1.03 26.47
N ALA A 780 16.32 2.16 27.11
CA ALA A 780 17.32 2.21 28.19
C ALA A 780 16.83 1.54 29.50
N SER A 781 15.51 1.48 29.74
CA SER A 781 14.94 0.75 30.87
C SER A 781 14.60 -0.70 30.52
N ALA A 782 14.34 -1.04 29.26
CA ALA A 782 14.12 -2.42 28.83
C ALA A 782 15.32 -3.34 29.13
N ALA A 783 16.56 -2.81 29.06
CA ALA A 783 17.77 -3.56 29.37
C ALA A 783 17.98 -3.88 30.87
N SER A 784 17.28 -3.21 31.79
CA SER A 784 17.40 -3.43 33.24
C SER A 784 16.33 -4.36 33.82
N PHE A 785 15.33 -4.76 33.02
CA PHE A 785 14.28 -5.67 33.45
C PHE A 785 14.62 -7.12 33.10
N SER A 786 14.91 -7.93 34.13
CA SER A 786 15.01 -9.38 33.99
C SER A 786 13.64 -9.98 33.66
N PRO A 787 13.50 -10.89 32.68
CA PRO A 787 12.24 -11.51 32.28
C PRO A 787 11.58 -12.38 33.38
N THR A 788 12.25 -12.56 34.52
CA THR A 788 11.76 -13.33 35.69
C THR A 788 11.27 -12.47 36.85
N SER A 789 11.35 -11.14 36.73
CA SER A 789 10.90 -10.18 37.75
C SER A 789 9.40 -9.87 37.61
N LYS A 790 8.70 -9.75 38.75
CA LYS A 790 7.29 -9.29 38.81
C LYS A 790 7.07 -7.87 38.27
N ASN A 791 8.13 -7.11 38.00
CA ASN A 791 8.13 -5.81 37.32
C ASN A 791 8.58 -6.00 35.86
N ALA A 792 7.79 -6.71 35.06
CA ALA A 792 8.03 -6.82 33.62
C ALA A 792 7.70 -5.49 32.92
N ALA A 793 8.44 -5.16 31.85
CA ALA A 793 8.16 -4.00 31.02
C ALA A 793 6.74 -4.12 30.41
N ARG A 794 5.93 -3.05 30.51
CA ARG A 794 4.54 -3.02 30.04
C ARG A 794 4.30 -1.86 29.07
N CYS A 795 3.32 -2.02 28.20
CA CYS A 795 2.81 -0.97 27.32
C CYS A 795 1.57 -0.32 27.96
N GLY A 796 1.32 0.95 27.68
CA GLY A 796 0.18 1.67 28.21
C GLY A 796 -0.81 2.08 27.13
N VAL A 797 -2.10 1.98 27.46
CA VAL A 797 -3.23 2.48 26.66
C VAL A 797 -3.91 3.57 27.48
N TYR A 798 -3.72 4.82 27.09
CA TYR A 798 -4.29 5.99 27.77
C TYR A 798 -5.35 6.63 26.90
N LEU A 799 -6.51 6.92 27.49
CA LEU A 799 -7.51 7.78 26.91
C LEU A 799 -7.42 9.14 27.58
N VAL A 800 -7.00 10.15 26.84
CA VAL A 800 -6.64 11.47 27.38
C VAL A 800 -7.54 12.54 26.77
N ASP A 801 -8.03 13.47 27.59
CA ASP A 801 -8.64 14.70 27.10
C ASP A 801 -7.56 15.60 26.49
N GLY A 802 -7.59 15.80 25.17
CA GLY A 802 -6.60 16.59 24.43
C GLY A 802 -6.56 18.08 24.76
N VAL A 803 -7.56 18.61 25.49
CA VAL A 803 -7.63 20.02 25.88
C VAL A 803 -6.92 20.26 27.21
N LYS A 804 -7.13 19.39 28.22
CA LYS A 804 -6.62 19.57 29.60
C LYS A 804 -5.57 18.54 30.05
N GLY A 805 -5.37 17.46 29.29
CA GLY A 805 -4.40 16.41 29.62
C GLY A 805 -4.87 15.42 30.69
N THR A 806 -6.14 15.46 31.12
CA THR A 806 -6.68 14.49 32.08
C THR A 806 -6.81 13.11 31.45
N VAL A 807 -6.33 12.09 32.15
CA VAL A 807 -6.51 10.69 31.76
C VAL A 807 -7.88 10.22 32.23
N VAL A 808 -8.75 9.85 31.29
CA VAL A 808 -10.12 9.34 31.53
C VAL A 808 -10.12 7.83 31.74
N TYR A 809 -9.29 7.11 30.99
CA TYR A 809 -9.13 5.66 31.10
C TYR A 809 -7.66 5.29 30.90
N HIS A 810 -7.20 4.29 31.65
CA HIS A 810 -5.83 3.77 31.58
C HIS A 810 -5.89 2.25 31.64
N ALA A 811 -5.14 1.58 30.76
CA ALA A 811 -4.83 0.16 30.89
C ALA A 811 -3.33 -0.10 30.65
N SER A 812 -2.77 -1.03 31.44
CA SER A 812 -1.39 -1.51 31.28
C SER A 812 -1.42 -2.93 30.70
N VAL A 813 -0.74 -3.15 29.59
CA VAL A 813 -0.74 -4.40 28.82
C VAL A 813 0.69 -4.99 28.74
N PRO A 814 0.84 -6.32 28.62
CA PRO A 814 2.15 -6.97 28.53
C PRO A 814 2.91 -6.57 27.25
N THR A 815 4.24 -6.70 27.30
CA THR A 815 5.12 -6.55 26.12
C THR A 815 5.33 -7.88 25.41
N ILE A 816 5.68 -7.83 24.13
CA ILE A 816 6.09 -8.98 23.34
C ILE A 816 7.62 -9.09 23.39
N GLY A 817 8.14 -10.29 23.61
CA GLY A 817 9.58 -10.59 23.52
C GLY A 817 10.48 -9.77 24.44
N GLY A 818 9.96 -9.23 25.55
CA GLY A 818 10.73 -8.48 26.54
C GLY A 818 10.89 -6.97 26.27
N GLY A 819 10.13 -6.37 25.34
CA GLY A 819 10.14 -4.90 25.23
C GLY A 819 9.40 -4.26 24.04
N SER A 820 8.84 -5.01 23.10
CA SER A 820 8.08 -4.42 21.98
C SER A 820 6.59 -4.33 22.29
N CYS A 821 5.95 -3.27 21.78
CA CYS A 821 4.52 -3.02 21.95
C CYS A 821 3.82 -3.03 20.60
N ASP A 822 3.02 -4.06 20.36
CA ASP A 822 2.14 -4.17 19.20
C ASP A 822 0.68 -4.04 19.62
N VAL A 823 0.31 -2.80 19.99
CA VAL A 823 -1.06 -2.46 20.38
C VAL A 823 -1.75 -1.73 19.23
N LYS A 824 -2.96 -2.17 18.88
CA LYS A 824 -3.83 -1.50 17.91
C LYS A 824 -5.08 -1.02 18.63
N ALA A 825 -5.46 0.24 18.45
CA ALA A 825 -6.61 0.81 19.15
C ALA A 825 -7.46 1.68 18.22
N VAL A 826 -8.77 1.70 18.48
CA VAL A 826 -9.74 2.51 17.76
C VAL A 826 -10.75 3.09 18.75
N LEU A 827 -11.12 4.35 18.56
CA LEU A 827 -12.08 5.06 19.39
C LEU A 827 -13.17 5.65 18.50
N THR A 828 -14.43 5.33 18.80
CA THR A 828 -15.60 5.89 18.11
C THR A 828 -16.71 6.17 19.12
N GLU A 829 -17.30 7.36 19.11
CA GLU A 829 -18.24 7.79 20.17
C GLU A 829 -17.65 7.58 21.57
N ASN A 830 -18.29 6.74 22.38
CA ASN A 830 -17.93 6.37 23.75
C ASN A 830 -17.27 4.98 23.82
N TRP A 831 -16.92 4.41 22.67
CA TRP A 831 -16.48 3.02 22.55
C TRP A 831 -15.02 2.95 22.10
N LEU A 832 -14.17 2.45 23.00
CA LEU A 832 -12.76 2.17 22.78
C LEU A 832 -12.58 0.66 22.60
N VAL A 833 -11.96 0.26 21.50
CA VAL A 833 -11.53 -1.12 21.27
C VAL A 833 -10.04 -1.15 21.05
N TYR A 834 -9.33 -2.03 21.76
CA TYR A 834 -7.91 -2.24 21.55
C TYR A 834 -7.52 -3.71 21.56
N HIS A 835 -6.47 -4.02 20.80
CA HIS A 835 -5.93 -5.34 20.60
C HIS A 835 -4.48 -5.40 21.06
N TYR A 836 -4.10 -6.48 21.75
CA TYR A 836 -2.72 -6.79 22.11
C TYR A 836 -2.49 -8.30 22.20
N TYR A 837 -1.23 -8.73 22.23
CA TYR A 837 -0.86 -10.12 22.44
C TYR A 837 -0.48 -10.37 23.91
N ASP A 838 -1.07 -11.39 24.54
CA ASP A 838 -0.68 -11.81 25.89
C ASP A 838 0.27 -13.01 25.86
N GLU A 839 1.49 -12.80 26.37
CA GLU A 839 2.51 -13.84 26.56
C GLU A 839 2.37 -14.58 27.89
N ASP A 840 1.65 -14.00 28.87
CA ASP A 840 1.55 -14.53 30.21
C ASP A 840 0.73 -15.83 30.20
N TYR A 841 1.39 -16.91 30.63
CA TYR A 841 0.78 -18.23 30.78
C TYR A 841 0.79 -18.62 32.25
N GLN A 842 -0.39 -18.82 32.83
CA GLN A 842 -0.54 -19.41 34.15
C GLN A 842 -1.22 -20.78 34.05
N PRO A 843 -0.73 -21.83 34.73
CA PRO A 843 -1.33 -23.17 34.70
C PRO A 843 -2.81 -23.21 35.10
N SER A 844 -3.27 -22.21 35.87
CA SER A 844 -4.67 -22.02 36.25
C SER A 844 -5.33 -20.90 35.44
N GLY A 845 -5.77 -21.21 34.22
CA GLY A 845 -6.81 -20.43 33.52
C GLY A 845 -6.37 -19.26 32.64
N GLN A 846 -5.07 -19.03 32.43
CA GLN A 846 -4.60 -18.05 31.44
C GLN A 846 -3.88 -18.73 30.28
N THR A 847 -4.38 -18.48 29.06
CA THR A 847 -3.79 -18.97 27.82
C THR A 847 -3.07 -17.84 27.10
N LYS A 848 -1.91 -18.15 26.51
CA LYS A 848 -1.23 -17.25 25.57
C LYS A 848 -2.13 -17.02 24.36
N GLY A 849 -2.14 -15.80 23.84
CA GLY A 849 -2.92 -15.49 22.65
C GLY A 849 -3.25 -14.02 22.51
N TYR A 850 -3.83 -13.71 21.35
CA TYR A 850 -4.30 -12.36 21.05
C TYR A 850 -5.57 -12.04 21.83
N ARG A 851 -5.67 -10.80 22.30
CA ARG A 851 -6.83 -10.30 23.04
C ARG A 851 -7.38 -9.06 22.38
N ILE A 852 -8.70 -8.97 22.33
CA ILE A 852 -9.45 -7.76 21.97
C ILE A 852 -10.20 -7.31 23.21
N ILE A 853 -10.04 -6.05 23.58
CA ILE A 853 -10.65 -5.47 24.76
C ILE A 853 -11.59 -4.39 24.29
N SER A 854 -12.82 -4.46 24.79
CA SER A 854 -13.90 -3.54 24.48
C SER A 854 -14.25 -2.74 25.72
N VAL A 855 -14.23 -1.42 25.61
CA VAL A 855 -14.50 -0.49 26.70
C VAL A 855 -15.56 0.51 26.24
N GLU A 856 -16.70 0.53 26.91
CA GLU A 856 -17.75 1.53 26.70
C GLU A 856 -17.81 2.49 27.90
N LEU A 857 -17.84 3.79 27.63
CA LEU A 857 -17.84 4.84 28.64
C LEU A 857 -19.25 5.45 28.76
N TYR A 858 -19.76 5.58 29.98
CA TYR A 858 -21.06 6.17 30.27
C TYR A 858 -20.94 7.34 31.24
N GLU A 859 -21.87 8.29 31.14
CA GLU A 859 -21.99 9.43 32.04
C GLU A 859 -22.48 9.00 33.42
N GLY A 860 -21.97 9.68 34.46
CA GLY A 860 -22.45 9.52 35.82
C GLY A 860 -22.16 8.14 36.41
N GLY A 861 -22.65 7.91 37.63
CA GLY A 861 -22.46 6.66 38.37
C GLY A 861 -23.68 5.74 38.37
N LYS A 862 -24.82 6.17 37.82
CA LYS A 862 -26.11 5.48 37.90
C LYS A 862 -26.83 5.49 36.57
N VAL A 863 -27.86 4.66 36.45
CA VAL A 863 -28.79 4.73 35.31
C VAL A 863 -29.66 5.98 35.43
N ASP A 864 -30.07 6.54 34.28
CA ASP A 864 -30.80 7.81 34.14
C ASP A 864 -30.04 9.04 34.71
N ASP A 865 -28.71 8.96 34.76
CA ASP A 865 -27.84 10.04 35.21
C ASP A 865 -27.19 10.74 34.00
N LYS A 866 -27.68 11.94 33.65
CA LYS A 866 -27.19 12.72 32.49
C LYS A 866 -26.38 13.91 32.96
N THR A 867 -25.08 13.91 32.68
CA THR A 867 -24.15 15.01 32.99
C THR A 867 -23.95 15.96 31.80
N GLY A 868 -24.30 15.52 30.57
CA GLY A 868 -24.23 16.37 29.37
C GLY A 868 -22.82 16.55 28.83
N SER A 869 -22.03 15.47 28.80
CA SER A 869 -20.61 15.46 28.42
C SER A 869 -20.34 15.99 27.00
N SER A 870 -21.29 15.89 26.07
CA SER A 870 -21.17 16.40 24.69
C SER A 870 -21.03 17.92 24.62
N ASP A 871 -21.87 18.62 25.38
CA ASP A 871 -22.03 20.08 25.31
C ASP A 871 -21.17 20.80 26.34
N MET A 872 -20.59 20.03 27.27
CA MET A 872 -19.77 20.52 28.36
C MET A 872 -18.35 20.91 27.89
N THR A 873 -17.80 21.95 28.51
CA THR A 873 -16.40 22.33 28.30
C THR A 873 -15.48 21.32 29.00
N SER A 874 -14.35 20.97 28.38
CA SER A 874 -13.37 20.04 28.96
C SER A 874 -12.89 20.47 30.36
N TYR A 875 -12.90 21.76 30.67
CA TYR A 875 -12.42 22.31 31.94
C TYR A 875 -13.39 22.13 33.12
N LYS A 876 -14.64 21.68 32.90
CA LYS A 876 -15.53 21.36 34.03
C LYS A 876 -15.06 20.10 34.76
N GLU A 877 -15.21 20.10 36.08
CA GLU A 877 -14.85 18.98 36.95
C GLU A 877 -15.72 17.74 36.69
N GLU A 878 -17.01 17.95 36.39
CA GLU A 878 -17.99 16.91 36.04
C GLU A 878 -17.57 16.04 34.83
N MET A 879 -16.62 16.49 33.99
CA MET A 879 -16.10 15.69 32.86
C MET A 879 -15.29 14.46 33.30
N VAL A 880 -14.93 14.36 34.58
CA VAL A 880 -14.19 13.23 35.18
C VAL A 880 -15.14 12.13 35.67
N ASP A 881 -16.44 12.42 35.83
CA ASP A 881 -17.43 11.45 36.28
C ASP A 881 -17.86 10.53 35.13
N VAL A 882 -17.09 9.45 34.97
CA VAL A 882 -17.23 8.47 33.89
C VAL A 882 -17.28 7.07 34.47
N THR A 883 -18.26 6.29 34.04
CA THR A 883 -18.36 4.86 34.37
C THR A 883 -17.93 4.01 33.18
N PRO A 884 -16.76 3.33 33.26
CA PRO A 884 -16.32 2.41 32.21
C PRO A 884 -16.92 1.00 32.40
N TYR A 885 -17.43 0.42 31.32
CA TYR A 885 -17.73 -1.00 31.20
C TYR A 885 -16.68 -1.63 30.29
N GLU A 886 -15.89 -2.54 30.84
CA GLU A 886 -14.82 -3.21 30.10
C GLU A 886 -15.02 -4.72 30.04
N ARG A 887 -14.57 -5.32 28.93
CA ARG A 887 -14.52 -6.77 28.76
C ARG A 887 -13.40 -7.17 27.82
N SER A 888 -12.69 -8.25 28.17
CA SER A 888 -11.69 -8.87 27.31
C SER A 888 -12.29 -10.04 26.52
N PHE A 889 -11.77 -10.26 25.32
CA PHE A 889 -12.09 -11.37 24.44
C PHE A 889 -10.79 -11.95 23.89
N VAL A 890 -10.74 -13.27 23.72
CA VAL A 890 -9.66 -13.99 23.06
C VAL A 890 -9.93 -13.99 21.56
N TYR A 891 -8.95 -13.57 20.78
CA TYR A 891 -8.96 -13.56 19.33
C TYR A 891 -7.85 -14.49 18.82
N LEU A 892 -8.08 -15.13 17.68
CA LEU A 892 -7.22 -16.22 17.21
C LEU A 892 -5.98 -15.76 16.43
N HIS A 893 -6.01 -14.54 15.91
CA HIS A 893 -5.06 -14.03 14.92
C HIS A 893 -4.50 -12.66 15.34
N GLY A 894 -3.30 -12.30 14.91
CA GLY A 894 -2.78 -10.95 15.12
C GLY A 894 -3.55 -9.92 14.29
N VAL A 895 -3.61 -8.67 14.76
CA VAL A 895 -4.29 -7.56 14.06
C VAL A 895 -3.26 -6.57 13.51
N THR A 896 -3.26 -6.39 12.20
CA THR A 896 -2.36 -5.44 11.51
C THR A 896 -2.99 -4.04 11.44
N ALA A 897 -4.29 -3.95 11.16
CA ALA A 897 -5.03 -2.70 11.12
C ALA A 897 -6.46 -2.87 11.65
N ILE A 898 -6.99 -1.82 12.29
CA ILE A 898 -8.33 -1.78 12.88
C ILE A 898 -9.02 -0.45 12.55
N ALA A 899 -10.30 -0.50 12.22
CA ALA A 899 -11.13 0.68 11.98
C ALA A 899 -12.60 0.41 12.32
N THR A 900 -13.41 1.47 12.43
CA THR A 900 -14.86 1.39 12.65
C THR A 900 -15.62 1.82 11.41
N THR A 901 -16.74 1.18 11.10
CA THR A 901 -17.62 1.61 10.00
C THR A 901 -18.17 3.03 10.21
N LYS A 902 -18.36 3.79 9.12
CA LYS A 902 -18.92 5.15 9.13
C LYS A 902 -20.11 5.28 8.18
N THR A 903 -21.16 5.93 8.66
CA THR A 903 -22.36 6.27 7.88
C THR A 903 -22.70 7.74 8.05
N LYS A 904 -23.64 8.23 7.26
CA LYS A 904 -23.91 9.66 7.12
C LYS A 904 -24.47 10.29 8.40
N PHE A 905 -25.34 9.57 9.09
CA PHE A 905 -26.06 10.03 10.28
C PHE A 905 -25.66 9.27 11.55
N GLY A 906 -24.85 8.21 11.45
CA GLY A 906 -24.42 7.40 12.60
C GLY A 906 -25.56 6.65 13.29
N ILE A 907 -26.62 6.29 12.55
CA ILE A 907 -27.81 5.58 13.04
C ILE A 907 -27.58 4.06 13.07
N THR A 908 -26.96 3.50 12.03
CA THR A 908 -26.64 2.07 12.00
C THR A 908 -25.66 1.71 13.12
N THR A 909 -25.68 0.45 13.56
CA THR A 909 -24.65 -0.08 14.45
C THR A 909 -23.26 0.10 13.84
N LYS A 910 -22.26 0.38 14.67
CA LYS A 910 -20.87 0.49 14.25
C LYS A 910 -20.18 -0.84 14.43
N ASP A 911 -19.71 -1.43 13.34
CA ASP A 911 -18.90 -2.65 13.43
C ASP A 911 -17.41 -2.30 13.41
N ILE A 912 -16.59 -3.20 13.96
CA ILE A 912 -15.13 -3.11 13.90
C ILE A 912 -14.65 -3.93 12.71
N ILE A 913 -13.94 -3.28 11.80
CA ILE A 913 -13.24 -3.94 10.70
C ILE A 913 -11.81 -4.21 11.15
N VAL A 914 -11.39 -5.47 11.03
CA VAL A 914 -10.07 -5.96 11.41
C VAL A 914 -9.37 -6.54 10.18
N ALA A 915 -8.15 -6.10 9.92
CA ALA A 915 -7.22 -6.82 9.07
C ALA A 915 -6.34 -7.70 9.97
N ASN A 916 -6.30 -9.01 9.69
CA ASN A 916 -5.49 -9.93 10.47
C ASN A 916 -4.14 -10.24 9.80
N ASP A 917 -3.26 -10.92 10.51
CA ASP A 917 -1.95 -11.40 10.06
C ASP A 917 -2.03 -12.56 9.04
N ASN A 918 -3.19 -13.19 8.90
CA ASN A 918 -3.51 -14.18 7.88
C ASN A 918 -4.03 -13.57 6.57
N ASP A 919 -3.76 -12.28 6.33
CA ASP A 919 -4.13 -11.54 5.12
C ASP A 919 -5.65 -11.52 4.82
N LYS A 920 -6.50 -11.62 5.85
CA LYS A 920 -7.97 -11.54 5.74
C LYS A 920 -8.52 -10.27 6.37
N ILE A 921 -9.59 -9.76 5.78
CA ILE A 921 -10.40 -8.67 6.34
C ILE A 921 -11.66 -9.25 6.96
N GLN A 922 -11.88 -8.98 8.24
CA GLN A 922 -13.01 -9.49 9.01
C GLN A 922 -13.85 -8.37 9.59
N ASN A 923 -15.16 -8.62 9.67
CA ASN A 923 -16.13 -7.73 10.30
C ASN A 923 -16.56 -8.28 11.66
N LEU A 924 -16.22 -7.57 12.74
CA LEU A 924 -16.63 -7.90 14.09
C LEU A 924 -17.82 -7.02 14.50
N ASN A 925 -18.98 -7.65 14.67
CA ASN A 925 -20.20 -6.93 15.04
C ASN A 925 -20.12 -6.39 16.47
N HIS A 926 -20.63 -5.18 16.69
CA HIS A 926 -20.72 -4.56 18.02
C HIS A 926 -21.34 -5.48 19.08
N ARG A 927 -22.39 -6.24 18.74
CA ARG A 927 -23.08 -7.15 19.68
C ARG A 927 -22.19 -8.26 20.23
N VAL A 928 -21.18 -8.69 19.47
CA VAL A 928 -20.21 -9.68 19.93
C VAL A 928 -19.23 -9.01 20.91
N LEU A 929 -18.88 -7.76 20.67
CA LEU A 929 -17.93 -7.00 21.48
C LEU A 929 -18.59 -6.16 22.59
N ASP A 930 -19.89 -6.30 22.86
CA ASP A 930 -20.57 -5.54 23.92
C ASP A 930 -20.01 -5.97 25.31
N PRO A 931 -19.42 -5.05 26.09
CA PRO A 931 -18.80 -5.40 27.37
C PRO A 931 -19.81 -5.82 28.46
N ARG A 932 -21.09 -5.49 28.25
CA ARG A 932 -22.20 -5.78 29.19
C ARG A 932 -22.77 -7.19 29.03
N ARG A 933 -22.22 -8.02 28.12
CA ARG A 933 -22.63 -9.43 27.96
C ARG A 933 -22.51 -10.19 29.31
N PRO A 934 -23.58 -10.84 29.80
CA PRO A 934 -23.55 -11.52 31.09
C PRO A 934 -22.82 -12.87 31.01
N ASN A 935 -22.07 -13.22 32.05
CA ASN A 935 -21.40 -14.55 32.16
C ASN A 935 -22.39 -15.71 32.36
N ARG A 936 -23.61 -15.38 32.80
CA ARG A 936 -24.72 -16.32 32.97
C ARG A 936 -25.66 -16.27 31.77
N LYS A 937 -26.64 -17.17 31.76
CA LYS A 937 -27.77 -17.06 30.84
C LYS A 937 -28.42 -15.66 30.99
N PRO A 938 -28.69 -14.95 29.87
CA PRO A 938 -29.31 -13.63 29.92
C PRO A 938 -30.68 -13.64 30.63
N THR A 939 -30.99 -12.59 31.40
CA THR A 939 -32.34 -12.35 31.94
C THR A 939 -33.30 -11.90 30.85
N THR A 940 -34.60 -11.83 31.15
CA THR A 940 -35.60 -11.30 30.23
C THR A 940 -35.31 -9.86 29.82
N GLU A 941 -34.89 -9.00 30.76
CA GLU A 941 -34.53 -7.60 30.50
C GLU A 941 -33.28 -7.50 29.61
N GLU A 942 -32.25 -8.32 29.86
CA GLU A 942 -31.04 -8.37 29.03
C GLU A 942 -31.34 -8.92 27.62
N MET A 943 -32.28 -9.88 27.51
CA MET A 943 -32.74 -10.39 26.22
C MET A 943 -33.52 -9.35 25.42
N GLU A 944 -34.29 -8.47 26.07
CA GLU A 944 -34.96 -7.33 25.43
C GLU A 944 -33.95 -6.33 24.85
N GLU A 945 -32.76 -6.20 25.46
CA GLU A 945 -31.62 -5.45 24.91
C GLU A 945 -30.84 -6.20 23.82
N PHE A 946 -31.25 -7.43 23.48
CA PHE A 946 -30.52 -8.35 22.59
C PHE A 946 -29.11 -8.71 23.08
N LEU A 947 -28.87 -8.70 24.39
CA LEU A 947 -27.62 -9.18 24.96
C LEU A 947 -27.53 -10.71 24.87
N ILE A 948 -26.41 -11.19 24.37
CA ILE A 948 -26.07 -12.61 24.32
C ILE A 948 -25.14 -12.98 25.48
N GLN A 949 -25.17 -14.25 25.90
CA GLN A 949 -24.26 -14.75 26.93
C GLN A 949 -22.81 -14.48 26.52
N TYR A 950 -21.98 -14.05 27.47
CA TYR A 950 -20.56 -13.84 27.27
C TYR A 950 -19.87 -15.16 26.93
N ASP A 951 -19.14 -15.14 25.82
CA ASP A 951 -18.20 -16.16 25.41
C ASP A 951 -16.86 -15.44 25.22
N PRO A 952 -15.81 -15.82 25.95
CA PRO A 952 -14.51 -15.18 25.83
C PRO A 952 -13.90 -15.39 24.44
N VAL A 953 -14.21 -16.47 23.72
CA VAL A 953 -13.52 -16.78 22.45
C VAL A 953 -14.31 -16.21 21.27
N ILE A 954 -13.67 -15.37 20.47
CA ILE A 954 -14.18 -14.96 19.16
C ILE A 954 -13.72 -15.99 18.13
N LEU A 955 -14.67 -16.77 17.62
CA LEU A 955 -14.40 -17.78 16.61
C LEU A 955 -14.15 -17.14 15.23
N ASP A 956 -13.22 -17.75 14.47
CA ASP A 956 -12.98 -17.40 13.06
C ASP A 956 -14.14 -17.92 12.19
N ASP A 957 -15.17 -17.09 11.99
CA ASP A 957 -16.31 -17.39 11.12
C ASP A 957 -16.02 -16.91 9.68
N PRO A 958 -15.94 -17.81 8.69
CA PRO A 958 -15.77 -17.43 7.29
C PRO A 958 -16.85 -16.48 6.77
N ARG A 959 -18.06 -16.49 7.36
CA ARG A 959 -19.16 -15.59 6.97
C ARG A 959 -18.91 -14.13 7.37
N GLN A 960 -18.00 -13.91 8.32
CA GLN A 960 -17.58 -12.58 8.76
C GLN A 960 -16.34 -12.08 7.99
N THR A 961 -15.74 -12.94 7.14
CA THR A 961 -14.58 -12.57 6.33
C THR A 961 -15.04 -11.84 5.06
N LEU A 962 -14.83 -10.53 5.02
CA LEU A 962 -15.22 -9.66 3.91
C LEU A 962 -14.40 -9.89 2.65
N SER A 963 -13.13 -10.28 2.80
CA SER A 963 -12.22 -10.51 1.67
C SER A 963 -12.39 -11.89 1.03
N HIS A 964 -13.24 -12.77 1.58
CA HIS A 964 -13.41 -14.16 1.12
C HIS A 964 -12.07 -14.85 0.78
N ASN A 965 -11.90 -15.27 -0.47
CA ASN A 965 -10.68 -15.85 -1.05
C ASN A 965 -9.55 -14.84 -1.36
N TYR A 966 -9.78 -13.53 -1.34
CA TYR A 966 -8.71 -12.54 -1.56
C TYR A 966 -7.80 -12.49 -0.33
N GLN A 967 -6.51 -12.70 -0.58
CA GLN A 967 -5.44 -12.49 0.38
C GLN A 967 -4.90 -11.07 0.21
N ILE A 968 -5.14 -10.22 1.20
CA ILE A 968 -4.79 -8.81 1.18
C ILE A 968 -3.57 -8.64 2.09
N SER A 969 -2.40 -8.70 1.47
CA SER A 969 -1.15 -8.74 2.20
C SER A 969 -0.75 -7.39 2.80
N ARG A 970 -0.21 -7.42 4.01
CA ARG A 970 0.36 -6.28 4.75
C ARG A 970 -0.49 -5.01 4.73
N VAL A 971 -1.72 -5.13 5.22
CA VAL A 971 -2.60 -3.97 5.40
C VAL A 971 -1.99 -3.01 6.41
N GLN A 972 -1.77 -1.76 6.01
CA GLN A 972 -1.26 -0.72 6.88
C GLN A 972 -2.39 0.08 7.52
N LYS A 973 -3.46 0.34 6.77
CA LYS A 973 -4.60 1.13 7.27
C LYS A 973 -5.91 0.74 6.58
N ILE A 974 -6.99 0.92 7.32
CA ILE A 974 -8.37 0.78 6.85
C ILE A 974 -9.03 2.16 6.92
N VAL A 975 -9.65 2.58 5.82
CA VAL A 975 -10.37 3.84 5.70
C VAL A 975 -11.79 3.54 5.29
N THR A 976 -12.74 4.08 6.04
CA THR A 976 -14.17 3.88 5.80
C THR A 976 -14.83 5.20 5.42
N ALA A 977 -15.75 5.16 4.47
CA ALA A 977 -16.51 6.33 4.04
C ALA A 977 -18.02 6.04 4.03
N PRO A 978 -18.86 7.05 4.34
CA PRO A 978 -20.30 6.92 4.24
C PRO A 978 -20.74 6.84 2.77
N SER A 979 -21.84 6.11 2.53
CA SER A 979 -22.62 6.24 1.29
C SER A 979 -23.83 7.17 1.51
N LEU A 980 -24.67 7.38 0.49
CA LEU A 980 -25.93 8.10 0.69
C LEU A 980 -26.96 7.26 1.48
N LEU A 981 -26.79 5.94 1.47
CA LEU A 981 -27.56 5.02 2.28
C LEU A 981 -27.00 4.98 3.70
N GLU A 982 -27.88 5.14 4.68
CA GLU A 982 -27.49 5.09 6.09
C GLU A 982 -27.18 3.66 6.55
N SER A 983 -27.65 2.67 5.81
CA SER A 983 -27.35 1.26 6.11
C SER A 983 -25.96 0.82 5.65
N THR A 984 -25.27 1.58 4.79
CA THR A 984 -24.11 1.09 4.03
C THR A 984 -22.88 1.99 4.18
N SER A 985 -21.74 1.35 4.46
CA SER A 985 -20.42 1.97 4.57
C SER A 985 -19.46 1.36 3.53
N LEU A 986 -18.64 2.20 2.91
CA LEU A 986 -17.54 1.77 2.05
C LEU A 986 -16.33 1.47 2.92
N VAL A 987 -15.67 0.33 2.70
CA VAL A 987 -14.47 -0.09 3.42
C VAL A 987 -13.34 -0.23 2.42
N PHE A 988 -12.34 0.63 2.53
CA PHE A 988 -11.13 0.59 1.72
C PHE A 988 -9.93 0.26 2.59
N THR A 989 -9.18 -0.76 2.19
CA THR A 989 -7.97 -1.20 2.87
C THR A 989 -6.79 -0.99 1.95
N TYR A 990 -5.71 -0.43 2.48
CA TYR A 990 -4.48 -0.25 1.73
C TYR A 990 -3.25 -0.61 2.56
N GLY A 991 -2.21 -1.01 1.85
CA GLY A 991 -0.92 -1.44 2.36
C GLY A 991 -0.06 -1.85 1.18
N LEU A 992 0.45 -3.09 1.18
CA LEU A 992 1.00 -3.66 -0.07
C LEU A 992 -0.10 -3.77 -1.14
N ASP A 993 -1.27 -4.27 -0.75
CA ASP A 993 -2.41 -4.42 -1.65
C ASP A 993 -3.50 -3.37 -1.43
N LEU A 994 -4.33 -3.19 -2.46
CA LEU A 994 -5.53 -2.38 -2.39
C LEU A 994 -6.77 -3.28 -2.47
N PHE A 995 -7.71 -3.09 -1.57
CA PHE A 995 -9.00 -3.77 -1.57
C PHE A 995 -10.11 -2.83 -1.13
N LEU A 996 -11.25 -2.91 -1.79
CA LEU A 996 -12.45 -2.17 -1.40
C LEU A 996 -13.64 -3.10 -1.39
N THR A 997 -14.54 -2.92 -0.42
CA THR A 997 -15.85 -3.56 -0.37
C THR A 997 -16.88 -2.65 0.29
N ARG A 998 -18.13 -3.12 0.36
CA ARG A 998 -19.24 -2.43 1.04
C ARG A 998 -19.75 -3.30 2.17
N VAL A 999 -20.05 -2.67 3.30
CA VAL A 999 -20.60 -3.37 4.47
C VAL A 999 -21.88 -2.70 4.93
N SER A 1000 -22.82 -3.52 5.40
CA SER A 1000 -24.08 -3.04 5.99
C SER A 1000 -24.25 -3.62 7.39
N PRO A 1001 -23.73 -2.96 8.44
CA PRO A 1001 -23.69 -3.50 9.81
C PRO A 1001 -25.06 -3.94 10.35
N SER A 1002 -26.10 -3.13 10.11
CA SER A 1002 -27.48 -3.42 10.51
C SER A 1002 -28.34 -4.01 9.37
N LYS A 1003 -27.71 -4.57 8.34
CA LYS A 1003 -28.33 -4.95 7.05
C LYS A 1003 -28.95 -3.73 6.34
N THR A 1004 -29.42 -3.94 5.12
CA THR A 1004 -29.99 -2.89 4.27
C THR A 1004 -31.44 -2.59 4.66
N PHE A 1005 -31.66 -1.66 5.58
CA PHE A 1005 -33.00 -1.27 6.05
C PHE A 1005 -33.64 -0.13 5.23
N ASP A 1006 -32.85 0.59 4.45
CA ASP A 1006 -33.24 1.73 3.61
C ASP A 1006 -33.44 1.36 2.13
N VAL A 1007 -33.20 0.10 1.77
CA VAL A 1007 -33.40 -0.44 0.42
C VAL A 1007 -34.25 -1.71 0.51
N LEU A 1008 -35.13 -1.92 -0.48
CA LEU A 1008 -35.89 -3.16 -0.60
C LEU A 1008 -34.94 -4.36 -0.77
N SER A 1009 -35.20 -5.42 -0.01
CA SER A 1009 -34.42 -6.67 -0.11
C SER A 1009 -34.41 -7.20 -1.54
N GLU A 1010 -33.28 -7.75 -1.98
CA GLU A 1010 -33.16 -8.35 -3.32
C GLU A 1010 -34.15 -9.50 -3.56
N GLY A 1011 -34.38 -10.31 -2.52
CA GLY A 1011 -35.35 -11.41 -2.55
C GLY A 1011 -36.82 -10.97 -2.56
N PHE A 1012 -37.13 -9.66 -2.63
CA PHE A 1012 -38.51 -9.20 -2.65
C PHE A 1012 -39.20 -9.61 -3.97
N ASN A 1013 -40.24 -10.44 -3.87
CA ASN A 1013 -40.95 -10.98 -5.03
C ASN A 1013 -41.90 -9.92 -5.66
N LYS A 1014 -41.31 -8.99 -6.41
CA LYS A 1014 -42.02 -7.93 -7.14
C LYS A 1014 -43.07 -8.49 -8.12
N PRO A 1015 -42.79 -9.55 -8.92
CA PRO A 1015 -43.79 -10.14 -9.81
C PRO A 1015 -45.03 -10.62 -9.06
N GLN A 1016 -44.87 -11.27 -7.91
CA GLN A 1016 -45.98 -11.72 -7.09
C GLN A 1016 -46.84 -10.55 -6.58
N LEU A 1017 -46.22 -9.46 -6.12
CA LEU A 1017 -46.94 -8.26 -5.68
C LEU A 1017 -47.83 -7.73 -6.81
N VAL A 1018 -47.27 -7.55 -8.02
CA VAL A 1018 -48.01 -6.99 -9.15
C VAL A 1018 -49.11 -7.94 -9.64
N LEU A 1019 -48.84 -9.24 -9.71
CA LEU A 1019 -49.84 -10.23 -10.10
C LEU A 1019 -51.01 -10.22 -9.11
N THR A 1020 -50.73 -10.09 -7.81
CA THR A 1020 -51.78 -10.03 -6.78
C THR A 1020 -52.62 -8.76 -6.91
N VAL A 1021 -51.99 -7.60 -7.12
CA VAL A 1021 -52.71 -6.33 -7.34
C VAL A 1021 -53.55 -6.39 -8.62
N ALA A 1022 -53.02 -6.95 -9.71
CA ALA A 1022 -53.75 -7.12 -10.95
C ALA A 1022 -54.94 -8.07 -10.80
N ALA A 1023 -54.76 -9.21 -10.13
CA ALA A 1023 -55.83 -10.17 -9.84
C ALA A 1023 -56.94 -9.53 -8.99
N LEU A 1024 -56.57 -8.74 -7.98
CA LEU A 1024 -57.52 -8.00 -7.16
C LEU A 1024 -58.28 -6.94 -7.98
N GLY A 1025 -57.58 -6.21 -8.86
CA GLY A 1025 -58.18 -5.25 -9.78
C GLY A 1025 -59.21 -5.88 -10.72
N VAL A 1026 -58.86 -7.03 -11.32
CA VAL A 1026 -59.78 -7.82 -12.16
C VAL A 1026 -60.98 -8.30 -11.34
N ALA A 1027 -60.75 -8.83 -10.13
CA ALA A 1027 -61.83 -9.26 -9.25
C ALA A 1027 -62.79 -8.11 -8.91
N ILE A 1028 -62.28 -6.90 -8.65
CA ILE A 1028 -63.10 -5.70 -8.41
C ILE A 1028 -63.90 -5.31 -9.66
N LEU A 1029 -63.29 -5.34 -10.85
CA LEU A 1029 -63.95 -5.03 -12.11
C LEU A 1029 -65.15 -5.94 -12.38
N PHE A 1030 -65.08 -7.22 -12.00
CA PHE A 1030 -66.20 -8.17 -12.15
C PHE A 1030 -67.22 -8.09 -11.00
N THR A 1031 -66.75 -7.95 -9.75
CA THR A 1031 -67.64 -7.96 -8.58
C THR A 1031 -68.44 -6.67 -8.41
N LYS A 1032 -67.85 -5.50 -8.73
CA LYS A 1032 -68.53 -4.20 -8.62
C LYS A 1032 -69.85 -4.12 -9.41
N PRO A 1033 -69.90 -4.44 -10.72
CA PRO A 1033 -71.16 -4.47 -11.46
C PRO A 1033 -72.12 -5.56 -10.98
N ALA A 1034 -71.61 -6.73 -10.57
CA ALA A 1034 -72.44 -7.82 -10.04
C ALA A 1034 -73.17 -7.41 -8.75
N VAL A 1035 -72.46 -6.76 -7.82
CA VAL A 1035 -73.02 -6.24 -6.56
C VAL A 1035 -73.99 -5.08 -6.83
N ASN A 1036 -73.64 -4.15 -7.74
CA ASN A 1036 -74.55 -3.07 -8.12
C ASN A 1036 -75.85 -3.60 -8.73
N ARG A 1037 -75.77 -4.61 -9.60
CA ARG A 1037 -76.95 -5.25 -10.20
C ARG A 1037 -77.78 -5.97 -9.14
N LYS A 1038 -77.14 -6.65 -8.18
CA LYS A 1038 -77.83 -7.30 -7.04
C LYS A 1038 -78.55 -6.27 -6.16
N ARG A 1039 -77.88 -5.18 -5.75
CA ARG A 1039 -78.49 -4.09 -4.97
C ARG A 1039 -79.63 -3.40 -5.71
N LEU A 1040 -79.49 -3.17 -7.02
CA LEU A 1040 -80.56 -2.60 -7.84
C LEU A 1040 -81.77 -3.54 -7.87
N ARG A 1041 -81.55 -4.85 -8.05
CA ARG A 1041 -82.62 -5.85 -8.04
C ARG A 1041 -83.32 -5.94 -6.68
N GLU A 1042 -82.59 -5.91 -5.58
CA GLU A 1042 -83.16 -5.88 -4.23
C GLU A 1042 -84.04 -4.63 -3.99
N LYS A 1043 -83.65 -3.46 -4.53
CA LYS A 1043 -84.45 -2.23 -4.46
C LYS A 1043 -85.70 -2.22 -5.36
N TRP A 1044 -85.70 -2.99 -6.45
CA TRP A 1044 -86.83 -3.05 -7.39
C TRP A 1044 -87.85 -4.13 -7.04
N TYR A 1045 -87.47 -5.12 -6.23
CA TYR A 1045 -88.32 -6.23 -5.77
C TYR A 1045 -88.53 -6.24 -4.25
N SER A 1046 -88.25 -5.11 -3.57
CA SER A 1046 -88.78 -4.76 -2.25
C SER A 1046 -90.01 -3.88 -2.42
#